data_AF-F2PRT8-F1
#
_entry.id   AF-F2PRT8-F1
#
_cell.length_a   1.000
_cell.length_b   1.000
_cell.length_c   1.000
_cell.angle_alpha   90.00
_cell.angle_beta   90.00
_cell.angle_gamma   90.00
#
_symmetry.space_group_name_H-M   'P 1'
#
loop_
_entity.id
_entity.type
_entity.pdbx_description
1 polymer ?
#
loop_
_entity_poly.entity_id
_entity_poly.type
_entity_poly.pdbx_seq_one_letter_code
_entity_poly.pdbx_strand_id
1 'polypeptide(L)'
;MRYRVFSREDDTPYKLFYWLALYICAVDSRPSIVHLSCYSTPTPTVIQPHYNHFGVLLISRKGMNPTVKKSPLQVAMIGVGHRGYKTHFRIILENPRAWTVVACCDTNEKTRQAFSQKHPHINVYKDLDDLLKNNKQRLDFAIVCVPHQYHLECCQALAQRGVPILKEKPVAESLAEYQQLQQLPVKIGITFQKRFEPRYLAIRDLISQVGQVASFTATLTANITELDATWRATSDEDLGCHMLDMIVSLFGRPTSITAQNTKGIKVDQEYGGDDVSNIIMNFGEAAKRNIGHVHLSRVAHRNEERLIITGTRGTFALEGKDVRLRDSNGNETFHFHDTSEKKYVVNSMLQQFSAWVTGAKSDFLASLANLEDTVMVMEATRRAYNNPNATETVTTPENSAGSYAQASLANAHHVWPLLSPESEAAVVRQMHSSLSIYNRSDIYEVFEEKWLKMHGLKHALVCSSGTIAILHMFEALDLRPGDEVLCPVYTFFATASPLMQYGAVPIFCDSLEDGNIDPDEILKRATSKTKAVIVTHMWGLPCRMRQIVDNARKVDIKVLEDCSHAHGAIVDGRIVGSWGDMAAWSLQAKKNVMGGQAGVLATNSTDYYSRAILHGHFNKRAKQEVPQDHPLRKFWLTGLGLNMRAHPLAIALANQQLDLLPVHDQYRQRYASYIAKGLATIPFLKMPVVNNNSNDKHAWYAFVMQFDSSKAPEGLTRDEFVRELVDVHGLQEVDIPRSTGLLNELPLFTHSHEAVPRFGNKRWGKIQPTTEFPNALQFYQCAIKLPVWATESDKPIVEHYVKTFLAVSREMTQRALRRKNPGPGSIDERIQARL
;
A
#
# COMPACT_ATOMS: atom_id res chain seq x y z
N MET A 1 22.14 -13.20 -47.83
CA MET A 1 21.96 -11.94 -48.59
C MET A 1 23.08 -10.99 -48.21
N ARG A 2 23.79 -10.42 -49.18
CA ARG A 2 24.83 -9.40 -48.97
C ARG A 2 24.18 -8.06 -48.65
N TYR A 3 24.70 -7.32 -47.68
CA TYR A 3 24.56 -5.86 -47.69
C TYR A 3 25.94 -5.20 -47.60
N ARG A 4 26.18 -4.32 -48.58
CA ARG A 4 27.32 -3.40 -48.69
C ARG A 4 27.12 -2.26 -47.70
N VAL A 5 28.17 -1.91 -46.99
CA VAL A 5 28.28 -0.67 -46.21
C VAL A 5 28.97 0.36 -47.11
N PHE A 6 28.37 1.53 -47.28
CA PHE A 6 29.07 2.73 -47.73
C PHE A 6 29.29 3.62 -46.50
N SER A 7 30.54 4.00 -46.26
CA SER A 7 30.93 5.06 -45.33
C SER A 7 31.32 6.32 -46.10
N ARG A 8 31.04 7.47 -45.51
CA ARG A 8 31.85 8.71 -45.49
C ARG A 8 31.50 9.36 -44.16
N GLU A 9 32.36 9.92 -43.33
CA GLU A 9 33.77 10.33 -43.25
C GLU A 9 33.88 10.64 -41.72
N ASP A 10 34.89 10.36 -40.90
CA ASP A 10 36.33 10.15 -41.06
C ASP A 10 36.90 9.40 -39.83
N ASP A 11 38.13 8.89 -40.03
CA ASP A 11 39.13 8.36 -39.09
C ASP A 11 38.98 6.96 -38.45
N THR A 12 39.85 6.03 -38.89
CA THR A 12 40.07 4.70 -38.26
C THR A 12 41.51 4.55 -37.78
N PRO A 13 41.77 3.82 -36.68
CA PRO A 13 42.55 2.60 -36.88
C PRO A 13 42.20 1.39 -35.97
N TYR A 14 42.03 0.24 -36.63
CA TYR A 14 42.70 -1.05 -36.42
C TYR A 14 43.16 -1.45 -35.00
N LYS A 15 42.83 -2.64 -34.45
CA LYS A 15 42.88 -4.03 -34.99
C LYS A 15 41.99 -4.92 -34.07
N LEU A 16 41.13 -5.81 -34.57
CA LEU A 16 41.43 -7.21 -34.98
C LEU A 16 42.14 -8.02 -33.87
N PHE A 17 41.68 -9.21 -33.43
CA PHE A 17 40.78 -10.21 -34.05
C PHE A 17 39.85 -10.95 -33.05
N TYR A 18 38.81 -11.60 -33.57
CA TYR A 18 38.06 -12.72 -32.96
C TYR A 18 38.76 -14.05 -33.30
N TRP A 19 38.85 -15.01 -32.38
CA TRP A 19 38.55 -16.44 -32.61
C TRP A 19 38.72 -17.29 -31.33
N LEU A 20 37.85 -18.31 -31.24
CA LEU A 20 37.96 -19.58 -30.50
C LEU A 20 37.44 -19.65 -29.04
N ALA A 21 36.15 -19.98 -28.95
CA ALA A 21 35.64 -20.82 -27.87
C ALA A 21 36.12 -22.28 -28.06
N LEU A 22 36.34 -22.98 -26.94
CA LEU A 22 36.62 -24.42 -26.77
C LEU A 22 38.09 -24.86 -26.85
N TYR A 23 38.83 -24.68 -25.75
CA TYR A 23 39.74 -25.73 -25.26
C TYR A 23 40.07 -25.52 -23.76
N ILE A 24 39.81 -26.56 -22.97
CA ILE A 24 40.33 -26.87 -21.62
C ILE A 24 39.65 -26.18 -20.43
N CYS A 25 38.75 -26.95 -19.81
CA CYS A 25 38.66 -27.04 -18.35
C CYS A 25 40.02 -27.44 -17.77
N ALA A 26 40.63 -26.65 -16.89
CA ALA A 26 41.46 -27.16 -15.80
C ALA A 26 41.81 -26.04 -14.80
N VAL A 27 41.68 -26.38 -13.51
CA VAL A 27 42.30 -25.77 -12.32
C VAL A 27 41.60 -24.53 -11.71
N ASP A 28 40.69 -24.84 -10.79
CA ASP A 28 40.75 -24.57 -9.34
C ASP A 28 41.16 -23.18 -8.79
N SER A 29 40.50 -22.86 -7.65
CA SER A 29 40.84 -21.89 -6.60
C SER A 29 40.46 -20.39 -6.75
N ARG A 30 39.27 -20.05 -6.19
CA ARG A 30 38.96 -19.02 -5.16
C ARG A 30 39.40 -17.52 -5.33
N PRO A 31 38.78 -16.57 -4.59
CA PRO A 31 38.22 -15.33 -5.13
C PRO A 31 39.04 -14.05 -4.87
N SER A 32 38.77 -12.98 -5.61
CA SER A 32 39.03 -11.59 -5.20
C SER A 32 38.17 -10.62 -6.02
N ILE A 33 37.17 -10.02 -5.37
CA ILE A 33 36.41 -8.87 -5.90
C ILE A 33 37.22 -7.62 -5.53
N VAL A 34 37.71 -6.91 -6.54
CA VAL A 34 38.19 -5.53 -6.40
C VAL A 34 37.01 -4.60 -6.70
N HIS A 35 36.63 -3.81 -5.70
CA HIS A 35 35.71 -2.68 -5.86
C HIS A 35 36.40 -1.55 -6.64
N LEU A 36 35.76 -1.07 -7.70
CA LEU A 36 36.02 0.26 -8.28
C LEU A 36 34.69 1.00 -8.41
N SER A 37 34.53 1.99 -7.54
CA SER A 37 33.50 3.03 -7.61
C SER A 37 33.92 4.13 -8.58
N CYS A 38 33.08 4.51 -9.53
CA CYS A 38 33.11 5.83 -10.16
C CYS A 38 31.68 6.31 -10.48
N TYR A 39 31.37 7.50 -9.99
CA TYR A 39 30.22 8.32 -10.39
C TYR A 39 30.41 8.82 -11.84
N SER A 40 29.34 8.79 -12.67
CA SER A 40 28.80 9.95 -13.41
C SER A 40 27.87 9.56 -14.58
N THR A 41 26.69 10.21 -14.59
CA THR A 41 25.76 10.54 -15.70
C THR A 41 25.18 9.45 -16.62
N PRO A 42 23.84 9.42 -16.83
CA PRO A 42 23.18 8.44 -17.70
C PRO A 42 23.00 8.98 -19.13
N THR A 43 23.58 8.29 -20.11
CA THR A 43 23.12 8.29 -21.50
C THR A 43 22.34 6.99 -21.75
N PRO A 44 21.13 7.03 -22.35
CA PRO A 44 20.32 5.84 -22.54
C PRO A 44 20.77 5.11 -23.81
N THR A 45 21.63 4.09 -23.67
CA THR A 45 21.86 3.15 -24.77
C THR A 45 20.75 2.11 -24.75
N VAL A 46 19.84 2.24 -25.73
CA VAL A 46 18.77 1.29 -26.04
C VAL A 46 19.39 -0.04 -26.44
N ILE A 47 19.32 -1.03 -25.55
CA ILE A 47 19.50 -2.44 -25.92
C ILE A 47 18.14 -2.91 -26.45
N GLN A 48 17.99 -2.95 -27.78
CA GLN A 48 16.88 -3.66 -28.41
C GLN A 48 17.01 -5.16 -28.15
N PRO A 49 16.02 -5.84 -27.54
CA PRO A 49 15.90 -7.28 -27.68
C PRO A 49 15.27 -7.53 -29.06
N HIS A 50 16.02 -8.13 -29.97
CA HIS A 50 15.46 -8.77 -31.16
C HIS A 50 14.50 -9.88 -30.71
N TYR A 51 13.20 -9.57 -30.64
CA TYR A 51 12.14 -10.57 -30.52
C TYR A 51 11.91 -11.25 -31.86
N ASN A 52 12.83 -12.16 -32.21
CA ASN A 52 12.56 -13.15 -33.24
C ASN A 52 11.78 -14.32 -32.62
N HIS A 53 10.50 -14.40 -32.99
CA HIS A 53 9.69 -15.62 -33.13
C HIS A 53 9.49 -16.52 -31.88
N PHE A 54 8.22 -16.69 -31.50
CA PHE A 54 7.67 -17.64 -30.53
C PHE A 54 7.96 -17.39 -29.04
N GLY A 55 7.26 -16.40 -28.47
CA GLY A 55 6.82 -16.42 -27.08
C GLY A 55 5.48 -17.14 -26.89
N VAL A 56 5.21 -18.19 -27.68
CA VAL A 56 4.16 -19.14 -27.33
C VAL A 56 4.72 -19.96 -26.17
N LEU A 57 3.94 -20.15 -25.11
CA LEU A 57 4.42 -20.81 -23.89
C LEU A 57 4.77 -22.28 -24.18
N LEU A 58 6.05 -22.52 -24.51
CA LEU A 58 6.65 -23.84 -24.59
C LEU A 58 6.65 -24.43 -23.18
N ILE A 59 5.58 -25.14 -22.86
CA ILE A 59 5.64 -26.26 -21.93
C ILE A 59 6.83 -27.10 -22.36
N SER A 60 7.87 -27.13 -21.54
CA SER A 60 9.01 -28.03 -21.69
C SER A 60 8.49 -29.45 -21.98
N ARG A 61 8.71 -29.93 -23.20
CA ARG A 61 8.69 -31.37 -23.50
C ARG A 61 9.99 -31.97 -22.96
N LYS A 62 10.10 -32.14 -21.66
CA LYS A 62 11.01 -33.12 -21.04
C LYS A 62 10.54 -33.42 -19.62
N GLY A 63 9.82 -34.53 -19.54
CA GLY A 63 9.06 -34.98 -18.38
C GLY A 63 7.81 -35.78 -18.80
N MET A 64 7.84 -36.50 -19.94
CA MET A 64 6.84 -37.54 -20.20
C MET A 64 7.24 -38.76 -19.38
N ASN A 65 6.77 -38.80 -18.13
CA ASN A 65 6.41 -40.07 -17.51
C ASN A 65 5.37 -40.78 -18.40
N PRO A 66 5.27 -42.12 -18.35
CA PRO A 66 4.27 -42.85 -19.11
C PRO A 66 2.90 -42.22 -18.86
N THR A 67 2.24 -41.85 -19.94
CA THR A 67 0.98 -41.12 -19.99
C THR A 67 -0.11 -41.88 -19.23
N VAL A 68 -0.44 -41.41 -18.03
CA VAL A 68 -1.80 -41.59 -17.52
C VAL A 68 -2.69 -40.80 -18.49
N LYS A 69 -3.35 -41.49 -19.42
CA LYS A 69 -4.39 -40.91 -20.26
C LYS A 69 -5.47 -40.33 -19.33
N LYS A 70 -5.46 -39.02 -19.08
CA LYS A 70 -6.62 -38.35 -18.48
C LYS A 70 -7.74 -38.37 -19.51
N SER A 71 -8.89 -38.91 -19.12
CA SER A 71 -10.12 -38.78 -19.90
C SER A 71 -10.49 -37.30 -20.06
N PRO A 72 -11.05 -36.90 -21.21
CA PRO A 72 -11.53 -35.53 -21.41
C PRO A 72 -12.62 -35.20 -20.38
N LEU A 73 -12.70 -33.93 -19.97
CA LEU A 73 -13.73 -33.49 -19.03
C LEU A 73 -15.12 -33.57 -19.67
N GLN A 74 -16.08 -34.12 -18.94
CA GLN A 74 -17.45 -34.30 -19.39
C GLN A 74 -18.24 -33.01 -19.15
N VAL A 75 -18.67 -32.36 -20.24
CA VAL A 75 -19.31 -31.03 -20.22
C VAL A 75 -20.77 -31.15 -20.65
N ALA A 76 -21.67 -30.47 -19.93
CA ALA A 76 -23.05 -30.28 -20.37
C ALA A 76 -23.27 -28.87 -20.92
N MET A 77 -24.07 -28.74 -21.98
CA MET A 77 -24.47 -27.45 -22.55
C MET A 77 -25.95 -27.17 -22.21
N ILE A 78 -26.21 -26.10 -21.47
CA ILE A 78 -27.58 -25.67 -21.13
C ILE A 78 -27.89 -24.42 -21.95
N GLY A 79 -28.73 -24.55 -22.97
CA GLY A 79 -28.96 -23.57 -24.01
C GLY A 79 -27.97 -23.72 -25.18
N VAL A 80 -28.45 -24.23 -26.32
CA VAL A 80 -27.66 -24.42 -27.55
C VAL A 80 -28.15 -23.51 -28.69
N GLY A 81 -28.75 -22.37 -28.32
CA GLY A 81 -29.02 -21.27 -29.23
C GLY A 81 -27.75 -20.66 -29.84
N HIS A 82 -27.87 -19.50 -30.48
CA HIS A 82 -26.77 -18.91 -31.28
C HIS A 82 -25.45 -18.78 -30.51
N ARG A 83 -25.48 -18.24 -29.28
CA ARG A 83 -24.28 -18.04 -28.44
C ARG A 83 -23.72 -19.37 -27.96
N GLY A 84 -24.56 -20.23 -27.36
CA GLY A 84 -24.16 -21.56 -26.88
C GLY A 84 -23.52 -22.41 -27.98
N TYR A 85 -24.14 -22.45 -29.17
CA TYR A 85 -23.63 -23.21 -30.31
C TYR A 85 -22.36 -22.62 -30.92
N LYS A 86 -22.39 -21.34 -31.34
CA LYS A 86 -21.28 -20.75 -32.11
C LYS A 86 -20.08 -20.37 -31.25
N THR A 87 -20.28 -20.00 -29.99
CA THR A 87 -19.22 -19.48 -29.13
C THR A 87 -18.56 -20.59 -28.32
N HIS A 88 -19.33 -21.49 -27.72
CA HIS A 88 -18.78 -22.47 -26.77
C HIS A 88 -18.72 -23.87 -27.37
N PHE A 89 -19.85 -24.39 -27.84
CA PHE A 89 -19.95 -25.77 -28.30
C PHE A 89 -18.97 -26.12 -29.43
N ARG A 90 -18.87 -25.27 -30.47
CA ARG A 90 -17.93 -25.50 -31.58
C ARG A 90 -16.46 -25.55 -31.14
N ILE A 91 -16.07 -24.71 -30.18
CA ILE A 91 -14.69 -24.63 -29.69
C ILE A 91 -14.34 -25.86 -28.84
N ILE A 92 -15.30 -26.36 -28.07
CA ILE A 92 -15.17 -27.62 -27.35
C ILE A 92 -14.91 -28.78 -28.33
N LEU A 93 -15.67 -28.86 -29.43
CA LEU A 93 -15.49 -29.89 -30.46
C LEU A 93 -14.11 -29.87 -31.13
N GLU A 94 -13.48 -28.69 -31.24
CA GLU A 94 -12.14 -28.57 -31.80
C GLU A 94 -11.04 -29.12 -30.86
N ASN A 95 -11.36 -29.39 -29.59
CA ASN A 95 -10.42 -29.83 -28.57
C ASN A 95 -10.88 -31.12 -27.84
N PRO A 96 -11.13 -32.24 -28.56
CA PRO A 96 -11.76 -33.44 -28.00
C PRO A 96 -10.90 -34.19 -26.97
N ARG A 97 -9.60 -33.86 -26.87
CA ARG A 97 -8.69 -34.38 -25.83
C ARG A 97 -8.88 -33.68 -24.48
N ALA A 98 -9.41 -32.47 -24.47
CA ALA A 98 -9.61 -31.69 -23.25
C ALA A 98 -11.04 -31.82 -22.73
N TRP A 99 -12.03 -31.83 -23.62
CA TRP A 99 -13.45 -31.79 -23.28
C TRP A 99 -14.28 -32.70 -24.19
N THR A 100 -15.40 -33.18 -23.66
CA THR A 100 -16.40 -33.92 -24.42
C THR A 100 -17.78 -33.44 -23.98
N VAL A 101 -18.61 -33.02 -24.94
CA VAL A 101 -20.00 -32.65 -24.63
C VAL A 101 -20.82 -33.94 -24.55
N VAL A 102 -21.31 -34.26 -23.36
CA VAL A 102 -22.07 -35.50 -23.11
C VAL A 102 -23.57 -35.31 -23.22
N ALA A 103 -24.05 -34.08 -23.00
CA ALA A 103 -25.46 -33.77 -23.02
C ALA A 103 -25.72 -32.30 -23.31
N CYS A 104 -26.86 -32.04 -23.94
CA CYS A 104 -27.39 -30.72 -24.21
C CYS A 104 -28.83 -30.61 -23.71
N CYS A 105 -29.21 -29.45 -23.19
CA CYS A 105 -30.59 -29.13 -22.82
C CYS A 105 -31.01 -27.81 -23.47
N ASP A 106 -32.20 -27.77 -24.07
CA ASP A 106 -32.79 -26.54 -24.62
C ASP A 106 -34.31 -26.68 -24.65
N THR A 107 -35.07 -25.68 -24.19
CA THR A 107 -36.54 -25.76 -24.16
C THR A 107 -37.16 -25.56 -25.54
N ASN A 108 -36.44 -24.97 -26.49
CA ASN A 108 -36.92 -24.75 -27.86
C ASN A 108 -36.81 -26.01 -28.72
N GLU A 109 -37.95 -26.51 -29.19
CA GLU A 109 -38.02 -27.74 -29.99
C GLU A 109 -37.25 -27.64 -31.32
N LYS A 110 -37.37 -26.52 -32.04
CA LYS A 110 -36.67 -26.32 -33.32
C LYS A 110 -35.15 -26.34 -33.11
N THR A 111 -34.66 -25.69 -32.05
CA THR A 111 -33.24 -25.68 -31.70
C THR A 111 -32.75 -27.09 -31.36
N ARG A 112 -33.50 -27.85 -30.55
CA ARG A 112 -33.16 -29.25 -30.23
C ARG A 112 -33.09 -30.13 -31.47
N GLN A 113 -34.12 -30.12 -32.31
CA GLN A 113 -34.17 -30.93 -33.54
C GLN A 113 -32.99 -30.61 -34.47
N ALA A 114 -32.71 -29.31 -34.69
CA ALA A 114 -31.59 -28.87 -35.52
C ALA A 114 -30.22 -29.27 -34.93
N PHE A 115 -30.10 -29.29 -33.60
CA PHE A 115 -28.88 -29.74 -32.92
C PHE A 115 -28.71 -31.27 -33.03
N SER A 116 -29.76 -32.05 -32.74
CA SER A 116 -29.72 -33.52 -32.81
C SER A 116 -29.46 -34.03 -34.23
N GLN A 117 -30.00 -33.37 -35.26
CA GLN A 117 -29.70 -33.71 -36.66
C GLN A 117 -28.22 -33.52 -36.99
N LYS A 118 -27.58 -32.48 -36.44
CA LYS A 118 -26.16 -32.19 -36.67
C LYS A 118 -25.23 -33.05 -35.80
N HIS A 119 -25.68 -33.45 -34.62
CA HIS A 119 -24.88 -34.13 -33.60
C HIS A 119 -25.64 -35.32 -33.01
N PRO A 120 -25.89 -36.39 -33.80
CA PRO A 120 -26.76 -37.51 -33.41
C PRO A 120 -26.24 -38.34 -32.23
N HIS A 121 -24.96 -38.18 -31.87
CA HIS A 121 -24.29 -38.92 -30.81
C HIS A 121 -24.34 -38.23 -29.43
N ILE A 122 -24.93 -37.03 -29.35
CA ILE A 122 -25.04 -36.27 -28.09
C ILE A 122 -26.50 -36.34 -27.63
N ASN A 123 -26.71 -36.73 -26.38
CA ASN A 123 -28.05 -36.79 -25.80
C ASN A 123 -28.62 -35.37 -25.64
N VAL A 124 -29.83 -35.14 -26.16
CA VAL A 124 -30.50 -33.84 -26.09
C VAL A 124 -31.79 -33.98 -25.27
N TYR A 125 -31.92 -33.12 -24.28
CA TYR A 125 -33.04 -33.11 -23.33
C TYR A 125 -33.87 -31.84 -23.50
N LYS A 126 -35.17 -31.94 -23.24
CA LYS A 126 -36.09 -30.79 -23.20
C LYS A 126 -35.92 -30.00 -21.90
N ASP A 127 -35.78 -30.73 -20.79
CA ASP A 127 -35.80 -30.18 -19.43
C ASP A 127 -34.48 -30.51 -18.70
N LEU A 128 -33.98 -29.55 -17.91
CA LEU A 128 -32.69 -29.67 -17.22
C LEU A 128 -32.69 -30.81 -16.20
N ASP A 129 -33.81 -31.00 -15.50
CA ASP A 129 -33.98 -32.09 -14.54
C ASP A 129 -33.82 -33.46 -15.20
N ASP A 130 -34.33 -33.64 -16.42
CA ASP A 130 -34.20 -34.89 -17.14
C ASP A 130 -32.76 -35.13 -17.61
N LEU A 131 -32.04 -34.07 -18.01
CA LEU A 131 -30.61 -34.14 -18.28
C LEU A 131 -29.83 -34.60 -17.04
N LEU A 132 -30.14 -34.04 -15.87
CA LEU A 132 -29.47 -34.34 -14.60
C LEU A 132 -29.86 -35.68 -13.99
N LYS A 133 -31.07 -36.18 -14.26
CA LYS A 133 -31.53 -37.52 -13.83
C LYS A 133 -30.94 -38.63 -14.68
N ASN A 134 -30.87 -38.43 -16.00
CA ASN A 134 -30.51 -39.49 -16.95
C ASN A 134 -29.01 -39.59 -17.25
N ASN A 135 -28.21 -38.57 -16.93
CA ASN A 135 -26.75 -38.68 -17.01
C ASN A 135 -26.17 -39.36 -15.76
N LYS A 136 -25.86 -40.66 -15.87
CA LYS A 136 -25.23 -41.46 -14.81
C LYS A 136 -23.74 -41.18 -14.60
N GLN A 137 -23.09 -40.49 -15.55
CA GLN A 137 -21.68 -40.07 -15.43
C GLN A 137 -21.58 -38.72 -14.72
N ARG A 138 -20.58 -38.55 -13.85
CA ARG A 138 -20.32 -37.28 -13.16
C ARG A 138 -19.94 -36.21 -14.18
N LEU A 139 -20.75 -35.17 -14.30
CA LEU A 139 -20.41 -33.96 -15.06
C LEU A 139 -19.27 -33.22 -14.35
N ASP A 140 -18.24 -32.83 -15.11
CA ASP A 140 -17.12 -32.05 -14.57
C ASP A 140 -17.48 -30.56 -14.46
N PHE A 141 -18.26 -30.04 -15.41
CA PHE A 141 -18.93 -28.74 -15.32
C PHE A 141 -20.03 -28.60 -16.40
N ALA A 142 -20.86 -27.56 -16.27
CA ALA A 142 -21.85 -27.18 -17.28
C ALA A 142 -21.63 -25.75 -17.77
N ILE A 143 -21.93 -25.49 -19.04
CA ILE A 143 -21.97 -24.15 -19.62
C ILE A 143 -23.42 -23.71 -19.77
N VAL A 144 -23.78 -22.59 -19.14
CA VAL A 144 -25.15 -22.04 -19.15
C VAL A 144 -25.22 -20.86 -20.11
N CYS A 145 -26.03 -20.98 -21.15
CA CYS A 145 -26.20 -20.05 -22.27
C CYS A 145 -27.70 -19.89 -22.61
N VAL A 146 -28.51 -19.58 -21.59
CA VAL A 146 -29.95 -19.34 -21.70
C VAL A 146 -30.25 -17.83 -21.61
N PRO A 147 -31.48 -17.36 -21.90
CA PRO A 147 -31.86 -15.98 -21.59
C PRO A 147 -31.67 -15.68 -20.10
N HIS A 148 -31.28 -14.43 -19.79
CA HIS A 148 -30.78 -14.05 -18.46
C HIS A 148 -31.75 -14.36 -17.30
N GLN A 149 -33.04 -14.11 -17.51
CA GLN A 149 -34.11 -14.39 -16.54
C GLN A 149 -34.16 -15.86 -16.04
N TYR A 150 -33.55 -16.80 -16.78
CA TYR A 150 -33.51 -18.22 -16.41
C TYR A 150 -32.16 -18.67 -15.84
N HIS A 151 -31.18 -17.76 -15.73
CA HIS A 151 -29.83 -18.10 -15.30
C HIS A 151 -29.80 -18.63 -13.86
N LEU A 152 -30.45 -17.93 -12.92
CA LEU A 152 -30.45 -18.32 -11.51
C LEU A 152 -31.06 -19.71 -11.30
N GLU A 153 -32.23 -19.96 -11.90
CA GLU A 153 -32.92 -21.25 -11.83
C GLU A 153 -32.04 -22.40 -12.34
N CYS A 154 -31.40 -22.21 -13.50
CA CYS A 154 -30.46 -23.19 -14.05
C CYS A 154 -29.26 -23.42 -13.12
N CYS A 155 -28.71 -22.35 -12.54
CA CYS A 155 -27.56 -22.45 -11.65
C CYS A 155 -27.90 -23.18 -10.35
N GLN A 156 -29.09 -22.94 -9.78
CA GLN A 156 -29.58 -23.63 -8.60
C GLN A 156 -29.73 -25.14 -8.85
N ALA A 157 -30.35 -25.54 -9.96
CA ALA A 157 -30.52 -26.95 -10.33
C ALA A 157 -29.17 -27.67 -10.50
N LEU A 158 -28.19 -27.02 -11.14
CA LEU A 158 -26.83 -27.55 -11.29
C LEU A 158 -26.08 -27.64 -9.95
N ALA A 159 -26.21 -26.61 -9.11
CA ALA A 159 -25.56 -26.55 -7.80
C ALA A 159 -26.07 -27.63 -6.84
N GLN A 160 -27.37 -27.95 -6.87
CA GLN A 160 -27.96 -29.05 -6.10
C GLN A 160 -27.33 -30.42 -6.44
N ARG A 161 -26.76 -30.57 -7.63
CA ARG A 161 -26.02 -31.78 -8.07
C ARG A 161 -24.50 -31.63 -7.94
N GLY A 162 -24.01 -30.53 -7.36
CA GLY A 162 -22.59 -30.27 -7.17
C GLY A 162 -21.81 -30.04 -8.47
N VAL A 163 -22.49 -29.61 -9.54
CA VAL A 163 -21.88 -29.37 -10.86
C VAL A 163 -21.35 -27.95 -10.95
N PRO A 164 -20.04 -27.73 -11.17
CA PRO A 164 -19.48 -26.40 -11.43
C PRO A 164 -20.06 -25.76 -12.70
N ILE A 165 -20.09 -24.42 -12.75
CA ILE A 165 -20.88 -23.67 -13.73
C ILE A 165 -20.01 -22.62 -14.41
N LEU A 166 -20.02 -22.61 -15.74
CA LEU A 166 -19.54 -21.49 -16.55
C LEU A 166 -20.75 -20.79 -17.18
N LYS A 167 -21.13 -19.65 -16.63
CA LYS A 167 -22.34 -18.91 -16.94
C LYS A 167 -22.08 -17.80 -17.95
N GLU A 168 -22.96 -17.68 -18.94
CA GLU A 168 -22.89 -16.57 -19.88
C GLU A 168 -23.19 -15.23 -19.21
N LYS A 169 -22.39 -14.22 -19.54
CA LYS A 169 -22.50 -12.85 -19.00
C LYS A 169 -23.86 -12.20 -19.36
N PRO A 170 -24.45 -11.34 -18.51
CA PRO A 170 -23.87 -10.58 -17.40
C PRO A 170 -23.70 -11.44 -16.13
N VAL A 171 -23.09 -10.86 -15.09
CA VAL A 171 -22.86 -11.55 -13.81
C VAL A 171 -24.18 -11.89 -13.13
N ALA A 172 -25.06 -10.90 -13.00
CA ALA A 172 -26.42 -10.99 -12.45
C ALA A 172 -27.24 -9.78 -12.97
N GLU A 173 -28.56 -9.88 -13.00
CA GLU A 173 -29.48 -8.78 -13.33
C GLU A 173 -29.66 -7.82 -12.16
N SER A 174 -29.54 -8.31 -10.92
CA SER A 174 -29.66 -7.51 -9.70
C SER A 174 -28.65 -7.92 -8.63
N LEU A 175 -28.44 -7.04 -7.65
CA LEU A 175 -27.61 -7.36 -6.48
C LEU A 175 -28.17 -8.55 -5.68
N ALA A 176 -29.50 -8.69 -5.62
CA ALA A 176 -30.15 -9.81 -4.95
C ALA A 176 -29.87 -11.14 -5.66
N GLU A 177 -29.96 -11.18 -6.99
CA GLU A 177 -29.59 -12.38 -7.76
C GLU A 177 -28.10 -12.70 -7.59
N TYR A 178 -27.21 -11.69 -7.61
CA TYR A 178 -25.78 -11.90 -7.36
C TYR A 178 -25.51 -12.56 -6.00
N GLN A 179 -26.16 -12.07 -4.93
CA GLN A 179 -26.05 -12.65 -3.59
C GLN A 179 -26.56 -14.10 -3.53
N GLN A 180 -27.65 -14.41 -4.25
CA GLN A 180 -28.16 -15.78 -4.35
C GLN A 180 -27.19 -16.70 -5.09
N LEU A 181 -26.58 -16.23 -6.18
CA LEU A 181 -25.57 -16.99 -6.92
C LEU A 181 -24.32 -17.25 -6.07
N GLN A 182 -23.89 -16.28 -5.23
CA GLN A 182 -22.75 -16.42 -4.31
C GLN A 182 -22.97 -17.50 -3.24
N GLN A 183 -24.22 -17.73 -2.83
CA GLN A 183 -24.57 -18.72 -1.81
C GLN A 183 -24.59 -20.16 -2.35
N LEU A 184 -24.51 -20.36 -3.67
CA LEU A 184 -24.53 -21.70 -4.25
C LEU A 184 -23.22 -22.44 -3.94
N PRO A 185 -23.27 -23.70 -3.46
CA PRO A 185 -22.11 -24.46 -2.99
C PRO A 185 -21.28 -25.06 -4.14
N VAL A 186 -21.09 -24.32 -5.24
CA VAL A 186 -20.34 -24.74 -6.42
C VAL A 186 -19.49 -23.60 -6.98
N LYS A 187 -18.46 -23.95 -7.72
CA LYS A 187 -17.64 -22.98 -8.46
C LYS A 187 -18.42 -22.41 -9.63
N ILE A 188 -18.60 -21.10 -9.67
CA ILE A 188 -19.27 -20.37 -10.75
C ILE A 188 -18.27 -19.42 -11.41
N GLY A 189 -18.10 -19.52 -12.71
CA GLY A 189 -17.35 -18.59 -13.55
C GLY A 189 -18.27 -17.87 -14.52
N ILE A 190 -17.91 -16.64 -14.90
CA ILE A 190 -18.62 -15.81 -15.87
C ILE A 190 -17.80 -15.69 -17.16
N THR A 191 -18.46 -15.69 -18.31
CA THR A 191 -17.79 -15.66 -19.63
C THR A 191 -17.33 -14.26 -20.06
N PHE A 192 -16.63 -13.53 -19.18
CA PHE A 192 -15.95 -12.28 -19.53
C PHE A 192 -14.69 -12.54 -20.39
N GLN A 193 -14.91 -12.89 -21.65
CA GLN A 193 -13.88 -13.29 -22.62
C GLN A 193 -12.76 -12.25 -22.78
N LYS A 194 -13.08 -10.95 -22.64
CA LYS A 194 -12.09 -9.86 -22.74
C LYS A 194 -10.93 -9.99 -21.76
N ARG A 195 -11.16 -10.53 -20.55
CA ARG A 195 -10.09 -10.79 -19.56
C ARG A 195 -9.02 -11.77 -20.05
N PHE A 196 -9.31 -12.50 -21.13
CA PHE A 196 -8.43 -13.52 -21.71
C PHE A 196 -7.85 -13.13 -23.07
N GLU A 197 -8.15 -11.92 -23.57
CA GLU A 197 -7.55 -11.46 -24.82
C GLU A 197 -6.11 -10.96 -24.58
N PRO A 198 -5.14 -11.34 -25.44
CA PRO A 198 -3.74 -10.95 -25.28
C PRO A 198 -3.52 -9.45 -25.13
N ARG A 199 -4.28 -8.62 -25.85
CA ARG A 199 -4.18 -7.15 -25.79
C ARG A 199 -4.55 -6.58 -24.41
N TYR A 200 -5.56 -7.13 -23.75
CA TYR A 200 -5.94 -6.68 -22.40
C TYR A 200 -5.03 -7.24 -21.33
N LEU A 201 -4.56 -8.48 -21.49
CA LEU A 201 -3.53 -9.06 -20.62
C LEU A 201 -2.24 -8.23 -20.68
N ALA A 202 -1.81 -7.80 -21.88
CA ALA A 202 -0.65 -6.93 -22.05
C ALA A 202 -0.81 -5.61 -21.30
N ILE A 203 -1.98 -4.97 -21.38
CA ILE A 203 -2.25 -3.74 -20.63
C ILE A 203 -2.24 -4.01 -19.13
N ARG A 204 -2.96 -5.02 -18.65
CA ARG A 204 -3.00 -5.39 -17.23
C ARG A 204 -1.60 -5.62 -16.67
N ASP A 205 -0.76 -6.35 -17.40
CA ASP A 205 0.57 -6.74 -16.92
C ASP A 205 1.59 -5.58 -17.00
N LEU A 206 1.35 -4.59 -17.86
CA LEU A 206 2.28 -3.48 -18.08
C LEU A 206 1.78 -2.12 -17.58
N ILE A 207 0.54 -2.01 -17.07
CA ILE A 207 -0.06 -0.73 -16.66
C ILE A 207 0.79 0.05 -15.64
N SER A 208 1.59 -0.63 -14.82
CA SER A 208 2.53 0.00 -13.89
C SER A 208 3.61 0.85 -14.57
N GLN A 209 3.88 0.63 -15.86
CA GLN A 209 4.87 1.38 -16.64
C GLN A 209 4.45 2.84 -16.86
N VAL A 210 3.15 3.15 -16.95
CA VAL A 210 2.68 4.55 -17.05
C VAL A 210 2.79 5.30 -15.72
N GLY A 211 3.24 4.65 -14.65
CA GLY A 211 3.34 5.25 -13.33
C GLY A 211 1.98 5.35 -12.66
N GLN A 212 1.78 6.44 -11.93
CA GLN A 212 0.48 6.69 -11.35
C GLN A 212 -0.48 7.10 -12.46
N VAL A 213 -1.53 6.31 -12.68
CA VAL A 213 -2.63 6.69 -13.59
C VAL A 213 -3.22 8.00 -13.11
N ALA A 214 -3.45 8.94 -14.01
CA ALA A 214 -4.11 10.23 -13.76
C ALA A 214 -5.54 10.22 -14.34
N SER A 215 -5.70 9.62 -15.53
CA SER A 215 -7.01 9.49 -16.18
C SER A 215 -7.03 8.34 -17.18
N PHE A 216 -8.24 7.93 -17.56
CA PHE A 216 -8.44 7.06 -18.72
C PHE A 216 -9.67 7.46 -19.52
N THR A 217 -9.64 7.13 -20.82
CA THR A 217 -10.79 7.21 -21.71
C THR A 217 -10.99 5.87 -22.39
N ALA A 218 -12.18 5.31 -22.27
CA ALA A 218 -12.54 4.04 -22.86
C ALA A 218 -13.74 4.21 -23.79
N THR A 219 -13.65 3.68 -25.01
CA THR A 219 -14.70 3.78 -26.03
C THR A 219 -15.01 2.39 -26.56
N LEU A 220 -16.28 2.00 -26.57
CA LEU A 220 -16.76 0.78 -27.22
C LEU A 220 -18.03 1.07 -28.01
N THR A 221 -17.93 1.03 -29.33
CA THR A 221 -19.05 1.33 -30.22
C THR A 221 -19.26 0.25 -31.27
N ALA A 222 -20.52 0.07 -31.67
CA ALA A 222 -20.94 -0.80 -32.74
C ALA A 222 -21.98 -0.08 -33.62
N ASN A 223 -22.05 -0.45 -34.90
CA ASN A 223 -23.10 -0.02 -35.82
C ASN A 223 -24.13 -1.14 -36.01
N ILE A 224 -25.02 -1.30 -35.02
CA ILE A 224 -26.17 -2.22 -35.14
C ILE A 224 -27.32 -1.48 -35.82
N THR A 225 -27.90 -2.07 -36.85
CA THR A 225 -28.95 -1.45 -37.69
C THR A 225 -30.36 -1.62 -37.14
N GLU A 226 -30.66 -2.78 -36.54
CA GLU A 226 -31.98 -3.13 -36.01
C GLU A 226 -31.80 -3.59 -34.55
N LEU A 227 -32.03 -2.69 -33.58
CA LEU A 227 -31.88 -3.05 -32.15
C LEU A 227 -33.03 -3.95 -31.66
N ASP A 228 -34.21 -3.76 -32.26
CA ASP A 228 -35.47 -4.45 -32.01
C ASP A 228 -35.45 -5.94 -32.39
N ALA A 229 -34.64 -6.31 -33.40
CA ALA A 229 -34.44 -7.70 -33.82
C ALA A 229 -33.53 -8.51 -32.86
N THR A 230 -32.95 -7.87 -31.85
CA THR A 230 -32.13 -8.57 -30.85
C THR A 230 -33.00 -9.07 -29.69
N TRP A 231 -32.65 -10.21 -29.09
CA TRP A 231 -33.36 -10.70 -27.89
C TRP A 231 -33.24 -9.75 -26.67
N ARG A 232 -32.47 -8.65 -26.78
CA ARG A 232 -32.36 -7.51 -25.84
C ARG A 232 -32.87 -6.21 -26.47
N ALA A 233 -33.85 -6.36 -27.33
CA ALA A 233 -34.86 -5.37 -27.57
C ALA A 233 -35.92 -5.37 -26.46
N THR A 234 -36.13 -6.53 -25.83
CA THR A 234 -37.22 -6.77 -24.87
C THR A 234 -36.76 -6.66 -23.40
N SER A 235 -35.50 -6.30 -23.15
CA SER A 235 -34.89 -6.15 -21.82
C SER A 235 -33.82 -5.05 -21.86
N ASP A 236 -33.78 -4.17 -20.86
CA ASP A 236 -32.77 -3.11 -20.71
C ASP A 236 -31.39 -3.68 -20.30
N GLU A 237 -30.41 -3.79 -21.22
CA GLU A 237 -28.93 -3.69 -21.03
C GLU A 237 -28.10 -4.49 -22.07
N ASP A 238 -26.79 -4.24 -22.07
CA ASP A 238 -25.71 -5.23 -21.94
C ASP A 238 -24.68 -5.25 -23.09
N LEU A 239 -24.28 -4.03 -23.53
CA LEU A 239 -23.01 -3.80 -24.23
C LEU A 239 -21.94 -3.22 -23.26
N GLY A 240 -22.37 -2.46 -22.27
CA GLY A 240 -21.56 -1.80 -21.26
C GLY A 240 -20.88 -2.72 -20.28
N CYS A 241 -21.46 -3.89 -19.95
CA CYS A 241 -20.85 -4.78 -18.96
C CYS A 241 -19.43 -5.21 -19.32
N HIS A 242 -19.10 -5.32 -20.62
CA HIS A 242 -17.78 -5.78 -21.08
C HIS A 242 -16.71 -4.72 -20.83
N MET A 243 -17.06 -3.47 -21.12
CA MET A 243 -16.16 -2.34 -20.90
C MET A 243 -16.10 -2.00 -19.41
N LEU A 244 -17.23 -1.97 -18.71
CA LEU A 244 -17.29 -1.75 -17.27
C LEU A 244 -16.51 -2.82 -16.49
N ASP A 245 -16.70 -4.11 -16.80
CA ASP A 245 -15.93 -5.19 -16.19
C ASP A 245 -14.42 -5.03 -16.44
N MET A 246 -14.03 -4.67 -17.65
CA MET A 246 -12.63 -4.46 -18.01
C MET A 246 -12.03 -3.27 -17.24
N ILE A 247 -12.75 -2.15 -17.14
CA ILE A 247 -12.32 -0.99 -16.37
C ILE A 247 -12.19 -1.34 -14.89
N VAL A 248 -13.19 -2.01 -14.30
CA VAL A 248 -13.14 -2.46 -12.91
C VAL A 248 -12.01 -3.47 -12.69
N SER A 249 -11.76 -4.35 -13.65
CA SER A 249 -10.63 -5.29 -13.63
C SER A 249 -9.27 -4.60 -13.64
N LEU A 250 -9.15 -3.43 -14.26
CA LEU A 250 -7.87 -2.71 -14.40
C LEU A 250 -7.64 -1.72 -13.25
N PHE A 251 -8.69 -1.03 -12.81
CA PHE A 251 -8.60 0.11 -11.90
C PHE A 251 -9.28 -0.12 -10.55
N GLY A 252 -10.00 -1.23 -10.39
CA GLY A 252 -10.81 -1.50 -9.20
C GLY A 252 -12.12 -0.71 -9.20
N ARG A 253 -12.72 -0.59 -8.01
CA ARG A 253 -14.01 0.07 -7.81
C ARG A 253 -13.86 1.60 -7.73
N PRO A 254 -14.58 2.39 -8.54
CA PRO A 254 -14.66 3.84 -8.35
C PRO A 254 -15.44 4.18 -7.06
N THR A 255 -15.14 5.33 -6.47
CA THR A 255 -15.88 5.87 -5.32
C THR A 255 -17.24 6.42 -5.71
N SER A 256 -17.33 7.03 -6.90
CA SER A 256 -18.58 7.57 -7.42
C SER A 256 -18.66 7.51 -8.94
N ILE A 257 -19.89 7.51 -9.45
CA ILE A 257 -20.23 7.44 -10.87
C ILE A 257 -21.27 8.49 -11.22
N THR A 258 -21.10 9.11 -12.38
CA THR A 258 -22.15 9.89 -13.07
C THR A 258 -22.34 9.30 -14.45
N ALA A 259 -23.58 9.08 -14.87
CA ALA A 259 -23.86 8.44 -16.15
C ALA A 259 -25.04 9.13 -16.85
N GLN A 260 -24.95 9.28 -18.17
CA GLN A 260 -25.99 9.88 -19.00
C GLN A 260 -26.22 9.08 -20.27
N ASN A 261 -27.49 8.86 -20.59
CA ASN A 261 -27.90 8.21 -21.83
C ASN A 261 -28.25 9.24 -22.91
N THR A 262 -27.86 8.94 -24.15
CA THR A 262 -28.15 9.77 -25.31
C THR A 262 -29.13 9.05 -26.24
N LYS A 263 -30.10 9.79 -26.79
CA LYS A 263 -31.07 9.27 -27.78
C LYS A 263 -30.93 10.04 -29.09
N GLY A 264 -31.46 9.48 -30.18
CA GLY A 264 -31.59 10.19 -31.45
C GLY A 264 -30.35 10.17 -32.36
N ILE A 265 -29.41 9.25 -32.17
CA ILE A 265 -28.32 9.01 -33.15
C ILE A 265 -28.89 8.49 -34.49
N LYS A 266 -29.97 7.71 -34.42
CA LYS A 266 -30.80 7.23 -35.52
C LYS A 266 -32.23 7.65 -35.19
N VAL A 267 -32.83 8.50 -36.03
CA VAL A 267 -34.07 9.23 -35.72
C VAL A 267 -35.27 8.31 -35.48
N ASP A 268 -35.34 7.20 -36.22
CA ASP A 268 -36.48 6.26 -36.18
C ASP A 268 -36.23 5.02 -35.28
N GLN A 269 -35.19 5.05 -34.43
CA GLN A 269 -34.80 3.93 -33.58
C GLN A 269 -35.26 4.13 -32.13
N GLU A 270 -35.87 3.11 -31.54
CA GLU A 270 -36.10 3.07 -30.08
C GLU A 270 -34.80 2.71 -29.34
N TYR A 271 -34.57 3.38 -28.21
CA TYR A 271 -33.38 3.27 -27.37
C TYR A 271 -33.75 2.80 -25.95
N GLY A 272 -33.04 1.81 -25.43
CA GLY A 272 -33.15 1.31 -24.04
C GLY A 272 -31.80 1.26 -23.31
N GLY A 273 -31.81 0.94 -22.01
CA GLY A 273 -30.62 0.64 -21.21
C GLY A 273 -29.37 1.50 -21.46
N ASP A 274 -28.29 0.85 -21.90
CA ASP A 274 -26.96 1.42 -22.17
C ASP A 274 -26.68 1.59 -23.69
N ASP A 275 -27.74 1.86 -24.47
CA ASP A 275 -27.67 1.91 -25.94
C ASP A 275 -26.77 3.01 -26.49
N VAL A 276 -26.68 4.13 -25.77
CA VAL A 276 -25.65 5.15 -25.95
C VAL A 276 -25.40 5.78 -24.59
N SER A 277 -24.22 5.61 -24.03
CA SER A 277 -23.94 6.03 -22.66
C SER A 277 -22.61 6.75 -22.53
N ASN A 278 -22.60 7.82 -21.75
CA ASN A 278 -21.40 8.52 -21.30
C ASN A 278 -21.32 8.39 -19.78
N ILE A 279 -20.25 7.78 -19.29
CA ILE A 279 -20.07 7.45 -17.88
C ILE A 279 -18.78 8.08 -17.40
N ILE A 280 -18.86 8.87 -16.33
CA ILE A 280 -17.72 9.45 -15.63
C ILE A 280 -17.54 8.69 -14.32
N MET A 281 -16.32 8.24 -14.06
CA MET A 281 -15.94 7.48 -12.86
C MET A 281 -14.90 8.27 -12.08
N ASN A 282 -15.10 8.39 -10.76
CA ASN A 282 -14.12 9.00 -9.86
C ASN A 282 -13.62 7.95 -8.86
N PHE A 283 -12.32 7.88 -8.63
CA PHE A 283 -11.68 6.88 -7.76
C PHE A 283 -11.21 7.45 -6.40
N GLY A 284 -11.56 8.71 -6.09
CA GLY A 284 -11.37 9.30 -4.77
C GLY A 284 -9.92 9.62 -4.40
N GLU A 285 -9.70 10.04 -3.15
CA GLU A 285 -8.41 10.57 -2.69
C GLU A 285 -7.32 9.49 -2.55
N ALA A 286 -7.69 8.24 -2.25
CA ALA A 286 -6.76 7.11 -2.25
C ALA A 286 -6.11 6.87 -3.63
N ALA A 287 -6.78 7.28 -4.71
CA ALA A 287 -6.26 7.28 -6.07
C ALA A 287 -5.86 8.69 -6.56
N LYS A 288 -5.64 9.67 -5.67
CA LYS A 288 -5.36 11.09 -5.99
C LYS A 288 -6.35 11.74 -6.98
N ARG A 289 -7.65 11.45 -6.84
CA ARG A 289 -8.74 12.04 -7.65
C ARG A 289 -8.62 11.72 -9.15
N ASN A 290 -8.25 10.49 -9.49
CA ASN A 290 -8.27 10.01 -10.86
C ASN A 290 -9.70 10.01 -11.43
N ILE A 291 -9.82 10.50 -12.67
CA ILE A 291 -11.09 10.56 -13.40
C ILE A 291 -11.02 9.66 -14.63
N GLY A 292 -12.01 8.80 -14.77
CA GLY A 292 -12.22 7.94 -15.93
C GLY A 292 -13.44 8.36 -16.73
N HIS A 293 -13.37 8.22 -18.05
CA HIS A 293 -14.50 8.40 -18.95
C HIS A 293 -14.73 7.14 -19.78
N VAL A 294 -15.98 6.68 -19.84
CA VAL A 294 -16.40 5.52 -20.64
C VAL A 294 -17.53 5.95 -21.58
N HIS A 295 -17.31 5.78 -22.89
CA HIS A 295 -18.29 6.01 -23.94
C HIS A 295 -18.72 4.68 -24.58
N LEU A 296 -20.03 4.44 -24.63
CA LEU A 296 -20.64 3.23 -25.17
C LEU A 296 -21.68 3.59 -26.23
N SER A 297 -21.77 2.83 -27.32
CA SER A 297 -22.84 3.02 -28.32
C SER A 297 -23.18 1.74 -29.11
N ARG A 298 -24.45 1.30 -29.08
CA ARG A 298 -25.04 0.24 -29.95
C ARG A 298 -25.20 0.68 -31.42
N VAL A 299 -25.23 1.98 -31.69
CA VAL A 299 -25.72 2.56 -32.96
C VAL A 299 -24.79 3.58 -33.61
N ALA A 300 -23.52 3.59 -33.23
CA ALA A 300 -22.53 4.49 -33.81
C ALA A 300 -22.38 4.27 -35.32
N HIS A 301 -21.96 5.30 -36.05
CA HIS A 301 -21.69 5.18 -37.49
C HIS A 301 -20.42 4.37 -37.81
N ARG A 302 -19.57 4.13 -36.80
CA ARG A 302 -18.33 3.38 -36.91
C ARG A 302 -18.15 2.45 -35.69
N ASN A 303 -17.69 1.23 -35.95
CA ASN A 303 -17.23 0.33 -34.91
C ASN A 303 -15.87 0.82 -34.39
N GLU A 304 -15.78 1.04 -33.08
CA GLU A 304 -14.57 1.50 -32.41
C GLU A 304 -14.38 0.76 -31.09
N GLU A 305 -13.13 0.42 -30.81
CA GLU A 305 -12.71 -0.09 -29.53
C GLU A 305 -11.40 0.57 -29.16
N ARG A 306 -11.43 1.38 -28.10
CA ARG A 306 -10.32 2.22 -27.71
C ARG A 306 -10.20 2.30 -26.19
N LEU A 307 -8.98 2.26 -25.68
CA LEU A 307 -8.67 2.53 -24.28
C LEU A 307 -7.37 3.32 -24.20
N ILE A 308 -7.44 4.55 -23.70
CA ILE A 308 -6.28 5.38 -23.43
C ILE A 308 -6.14 5.51 -21.92
N ILE A 309 -4.95 5.24 -21.42
CA ILE A 309 -4.61 5.33 -19.99
C ILE A 309 -3.40 6.25 -19.88
N THR A 310 -3.59 7.41 -19.25
CA THR A 310 -2.55 8.41 -19.08
C THR A 310 -2.08 8.39 -17.63
N GLY A 311 -0.78 8.27 -17.42
CA GLY A 311 -0.16 8.32 -16.10
C GLY A 311 1.03 9.26 -16.04
N THR A 312 1.65 9.34 -14.87
CA THR A 312 2.75 10.28 -14.58
C THR A 312 4.04 10.01 -15.37
N ARG A 313 4.20 8.82 -15.97
CA ARG A 313 5.40 8.43 -16.71
C ARG A 313 5.14 8.08 -18.17
N GLY A 314 3.90 8.13 -18.63
CA GLY A 314 3.58 7.74 -20.00
C GLY A 314 2.11 7.52 -20.28
N THR A 315 1.81 6.97 -21.44
CA THR A 315 0.45 6.69 -21.90
C THR A 315 0.36 5.32 -22.58
N PHE A 316 -0.60 4.50 -22.14
CA PHE A 316 -1.04 3.32 -22.91
C PHE A 316 -2.18 3.71 -23.83
N ALA A 317 -2.14 3.23 -25.07
CA ALA A 317 -3.23 3.34 -26.02
C ALA A 317 -3.52 1.98 -26.63
N LEU A 318 -4.72 1.47 -26.39
CA LEU A 318 -5.34 0.39 -27.16
C LEU A 318 -6.23 1.02 -28.22
N GLU A 319 -5.97 0.71 -29.48
CA GLU A 319 -6.77 1.16 -30.63
C GLU A 319 -7.02 -0.05 -31.54
N GLY A 320 -8.23 -0.61 -31.45
CA GLY A 320 -8.55 -1.87 -32.12
C GLY A 320 -7.63 -3.00 -31.65
N LYS A 321 -6.80 -3.55 -32.55
CA LYS A 321 -5.87 -4.65 -32.25
C LYS A 321 -4.49 -4.19 -31.80
N ASP A 322 -4.20 -2.90 -31.83
CA ASP A 322 -2.89 -2.36 -31.47
C ASP A 322 -2.87 -1.85 -30.02
N VAL A 323 -1.82 -2.21 -29.28
CA VAL A 323 -1.50 -1.70 -27.95
C VAL A 323 -0.15 -1.03 -28.01
N ARG A 324 -0.08 0.25 -27.63
CA ARG A 324 1.15 1.05 -27.64
C ARG A 324 1.38 1.66 -26.27
N LEU A 325 2.64 1.69 -25.83
CA LEU A 325 3.10 2.47 -24.68
C LEU A 325 3.99 3.59 -25.19
N ARG A 326 3.72 4.81 -24.73
CA ARG A 326 4.62 5.95 -24.91
C ARG A 326 5.11 6.45 -23.56
N ASP A 327 6.37 6.83 -23.49
CA ASP A 327 6.95 7.48 -22.31
C ASP A 327 6.46 8.94 -22.18
N SER A 328 6.91 9.66 -21.13
CA SER A 328 6.56 11.06 -20.90
C SER A 328 7.07 12.03 -21.98
N ASN A 329 8.02 11.61 -22.82
CA ASN A 329 8.54 12.39 -23.94
C ASN A 329 7.80 12.07 -25.25
N GLY A 330 6.84 11.13 -25.22
CA GLY A 330 6.07 10.70 -26.37
C GLY A 330 6.74 9.62 -27.22
N ASN A 331 7.89 9.08 -26.80
CA ASN A 331 8.56 8.00 -27.52
C ASN A 331 7.83 6.68 -27.32
N GLU A 332 7.60 5.93 -28.40
CA GLU A 332 7.01 4.59 -28.31
C GLU A 332 8.02 3.61 -27.74
N THR A 333 7.75 3.09 -26.55
CA THR A 333 8.63 2.15 -25.83
C THR A 333 8.13 0.71 -25.92
N PHE A 334 6.87 0.51 -26.28
CA PHE A 334 6.28 -0.81 -26.52
C PHE A 334 5.18 -0.72 -27.58
N HIS A 335 5.12 -1.71 -28.47
CA HIS A 335 4.04 -1.91 -29.42
C HIS A 335 3.73 -3.40 -29.53
N PHE A 336 2.44 -3.73 -29.43
CA PHE A 336 1.92 -5.07 -29.59
C PHE A 336 0.68 -5.05 -30.49
N HIS A 337 0.69 -5.89 -31.52
CA HIS A 337 -0.46 -6.08 -32.41
C HIS A 337 -1.08 -7.46 -32.17
N ASP A 338 -2.35 -7.48 -31.74
CA ASP A 338 -3.07 -8.69 -31.37
C ASP A 338 -3.66 -9.43 -32.59
N THR A 339 -2.93 -10.44 -33.05
CA THR A 339 -3.34 -11.35 -34.13
C THR A 339 -4.27 -12.49 -33.66
N SER A 340 -4.67 -12.53 -32.40
CA SER A 340 -5.48 -13.64 -31.89
C SER A 340 -6.90 -13.63 -32.45
N GLU A 341 -7.35 -14.81 -32.86
CA GLU A 341 -8.75 -15.09 -33.18
C GLU A 341 -9.57 -15.36 -31.92
N LYS A 342 -10.86 -15.03 -31.96
CA LYS A 342 -11.81 -15.24 -30.86
C LYS A 342 -11.80 -16.68 -30.32
N LYS A 343 -11.57 -17.67 -31.17
CA LYS A 343 -11.53 -19.08 -30.75
C LYS A 343 -10.42 -19.37 -29.72
N TYR A 344 -9.27 -18.70 -29.83
CA TYR A 344 -8.15 -18.87 -28.90
C TYR A 344 -8.45 -18.25 -27.54
N VAL A 345 -9.15 -17.12 -27.52
CA VAL A 345 -9.57 -16.42 -26.31
C VAL A 345 -10.52 -17.29 -25.49
N VAL A 346 -11.55 -17.85 -26.14
CA VAL A 346 -12.51 -18.75 -25.48
C VAL A 346 -11.85 -20.06 -25.06
N ASN A 347 -10.95 -20.63 -25.87
CA ASN A 347 -10.18 -21.81 -25.48
C ASN A 347 -9.32 -21.54 -24.23
N SER A 348 -8.63 -20.41 -24.16
CA SER A 348 -7.84 -19.98 -22.99
C SER A 348 -8.71 -19.87 -21.74
N MET A 349 -9.88 -19.23 -21.85
CA MET A 349 -10.85 -19.14 -20.76
C MET A 349 -11.32 -20.52 -20.28
N LEU A 350 -11.73 -21.40 -21.21
CA LEU A 350 -12.17 -22.76 -20.89
C LEU A 350 -11.07 -23.59 -20.23
N GLN A 351 -9.82 -23.46 -20.66
CA GLN A 351 -8.67 -24.14 -20.05
C GLN A 351 -8.43 -23.67 -18.61
N GLN A 352 -8.47 -22.35 -18.37
CA GLN A 352 -8.29 -21.79 -17.04
C GLN A 352 -9.44 -22.17 -16.11
N PHE A 353 -10.68 -22.11 -16.60
CA PHE A 353 -11.85 -22.57 -15.85
C PHE A 353 -11.74 -24.07 -15.52
N SER A 354 -11.36 -24.90 -16.49
CA SER A 354 -11.15 -26.35 -16.30
C SER A 354 -10.08 -26.64 -15.26
N ALA A 355 -8.96 -25.92 -15.29
CA ALA A 355 -7.91 -26.05 -14.27
C ALA A 355 -8.41 -25.65 -12.88
N TRP A 356 -9.25 -24.62 -12.78
CA TRP A 356 -9.83 -24.18 -11.52
C TRP A 356 -10.83 -25.20 -10.96
N VAL A 357 -11.78 -25.70 -11.76
CA VAL A 357 -12.79 -26.66 -11.27
C VAL A 357 -12.19 -28.02 -10.92
N THR A 358 -11.11 -28.43 -11.59
CA THR A 358 -10.36 -29.66 -11.28
C THR A 358 -9.34 -29.51 -10.14
N GLY A 359 -9.15 -28.29 -9.62
CA GLY A 359 -8.21 -27.99 -8.54
C GLY A 359 -6.74 -27.87 -8.97
N ALA A 360 -6.45 -27.93 -10.28
CA ALA A 360 -5.10 -27.68 -10.81
C ALA A 360 -4.67 -26.20 -10.69
N LYS A 361 -5.63 -25.27 -10.57
CA LYS A 361 -5.41 -23.88 -10.16
C LYS A 361 -6.32 -23.53 -8.99
N SER A 362 -5.83 -22.68 -8.10
CA SER A 362 -6.59 -22.19 -6.94
C SER A 362 -7.65 -21.16 -7.30
N ASP A 363 -7.49 -20.46 -8.43
CA ASP A 363 -8.34 -19.32 -8.82
C ASP A 363 -8.64 -19.26 -10.33
N PHE A 364 -9.68 -18.50 -10.68
CA PHE A 364 -10.12 -18.19 -12.04
C PHE A 364 -10.45 -16.70 -12.17
N LEU A 365 -9.87 -16.04 -13.20
CA LEU A 365 -9.94 -14.59 -13.39
C LEU A 365 -11.36 -14.03 -13.45
N ALA A 366 -12.34 -14.80 -13.92
CA ALA A 366 -13.74 -14.40 -13.99
C ALA A 366 -14.62 -15.25 -13.08
N SER A 367 -14.10 -15.66 -11.91
CA SER A 367 -14.90 -16.35 -10.90
C SER A 367 -15.95 -15.39 -10.32
N LEU A 368 -17.12 -15.91 -9.96
CA LEU A 368 -18.20 -15.09 -9.40
C LEU A 368 -17.75 -14.31 -8.14
N ALA A 369 -16.88 -14.91 -7.32
CA ALA A 369 -16.28 -14.29 -6.13
C ALA A 369 -15.41 -13.07 -6.44
N ASN A 370 -14.81 -13.03 -7.63
CA ASN A 370 -13.90 -11.99 -8.12
C ASN A 370 -14.64 -10.92 -8.96
N LEU A 371 -15.98 -10.80 -8.82
CA LEU A 371 -16.84 -9.94 -9.64
C LEU A 371 -17.83 -9.05 -8.86
N GLU A 372 -17.73 -9.00 -7.53
CA GLU A 372 -18.59 -8.12 -6.71
C GLU A 372 -18.48 -6.65 -7.15
N ASP A 373 -17.26 -6.14 -7.32
CA ASP A 373 -17.04 -4.75 -7.74
C ASP A 373 -17.68 -4.45 -9.09
N THR A 374 -17.63 -5.40 -10.03
CA THR A 374 -18.25 -5.26 -11.34
C THR A 374 -19.77 -5.13 -11.20
N VAL A 375 -20.40 -5.97 -10.37
CA VAL A 375 -21.86 -5.89 -10.12
C VAL A 375 -22.25 -4.57 -9.48
N MET A 376 -21.47 -4.10 -8.50
CA MET A 376 -21.75 -2.85 -7.79
C MET A 376 -21.61 -1.63 -8.71
N VAL A 377 -20.62 -1.64 -9.61
CA VAL A 377 -20.44 -0.59 -10.61
C VAL A 377 -21.55 -0.61 -11.65
N MET A 378 -21.97 -1.78 -12.12
CA MET A 378 -23.11 -1.90 -13.04
C MET A 378 -24.41 -1.37 -12.39
N GLU A 379 -24.68 -1.73 -11.14
CA GLU A 379 -25.85 -1.24 -10.40
C GLU A 379 -25.81 0.27 -10.15
N ALA A 380 -24.66 0.82 -9.75
CA ALA A 380 -24.49 2.25 -9.59
C ALA A 380 -24.65 3.01 -10.92
N THR A 381 -24.15 2.45 -12.01
CA THR A 381 -24.33 3.01 -13.37
C THR A 381 -25.81 3.03 -13.76
N ARG A 382 -26.53 1.94 -13.49
CA ARG A 382 -27.98 1.85 -13.74
C ARG A 382 -28.78 2.87 -12.94
N ARG A 383 -28.45 3.05 -11.65
CA ARG A 383 -29.05 4.11 -10.81
C ARG A 383 -28.75 5.50 -11.36
N ALA A 384 -27.52 5.75 -11.81
CA ALA A 384 -27.12 7.03 -12.37
C ALA A 384 -27.88 7.38 -13.66
N TYR A 385 -28.21 6.39 -14.52
CA TYR A 385 -29.07 6.63 -15.68
C TYR A 385 -30.47 7.13 -15.32
N ASN A 386 -31.01 6.69 -14.18
CA ASN A 386 -32.32 7.11 -13.70
C ASN A 386 -32.28 8.47 -12.99
N ASN A 387 -31.09 9.01 -12.70
CA ASN A 387 -30.89 10.30 -12.05
C ASN A 387 -29.70 11.08 -12.67
N PRO A 388 -29.83 11.59 -13.91
CA PRO A 388 -28.71 12.10 -14.71
C PRO A 388 -28.03 13.37 -14.16
N ASN A 389 -28.57 13.98 -13.10
CA ASN A 389 -28.00 15.14 -12.41
C ASN A 389 -27.36 14.80 -11.05
N ALA A 390 -27.43 13.55 -10.60
CA ALA A 390 -26.86 13.12 -9.32
C ALA A 390 -25.53 12.37 -9.50
N THR A 391 -24.64 12.54 -8.52
CA THR A 391 -23.44 11.70 -8.39
C THR A 391 -23.80 10.53 -7.48
N GLU A 392 -23.75 9.31 -8.01
CA GLU A 392 -24.06 8.10 -7.25
C GLU A 392 -22.80 7.56 -6.56
N THR A 393 -22.89 7.29 -5.26
CA THR A 393 -21.81 6.65 -4.49
C THR A 393 -21.86 5.12 -4.63
N VAL A 394 -20.71 4.46 -4.80
CA VAL A 394 -20.60 2.99 -4.95
C VAL A 394 -20.42 2.30 -3.58
N THR A 395 -21.46 2.42 -2.74
CA THR A 395 -21.52 2.03 -1.33
C THR A 395 -21.20 0.55 -1.03
N THR A 396 -20.35 0.28 -0.03
CA THR A 396 -20.01 -1.05 0.50
C THR A 396 -21.16 -1.71 1.27
N PRO A 397 -21.53 -2.97 1.01
CA PRO A 397 -22.28 -3.79 1.96
C PRO A 397 -21.38 -4.15 3.15
N GLU A 398 -21.95 -4.17 4.36
CA GLU A 398 -21.22 -4.35 5.63
C GLU A 398 -20.51 -5.72 5.82
N ASN A 399 -20.49 -6.62 4.84
CA ASN A 399 -19.98 -7.99 5.03
C ASN A 399 -19.21 -8.65 3.86
N SER A 400 -18.71 -7.91 2.87
CA SER A 400 -17.84 -8.50 1.83
C SER A 400 -16.34 -8.43 2.17
N ALA A 401 -15.91 -9.36 3.00
CA ALA A 401 -14.52 -9.82 3.02
C ALA A 401 -14.35 -10.90 1.95
N GLY A 402 -14.14 -10.49 0.69
CA GLY A 402 -14.01 -11.38 -0.46
C GLY A 402 -13.01 -10.85 -1.47
N SER A 403 -12.23 -11.74 -2.05
CA SER A 403 -10.99 -11.48 -2.80
C SER A 403 -11.16 -10.67 -4.08
N TYR A 404 -10.70 -9.42 -4.11
CA TYR A 404 -10.15 -8.87 -5.37
C TYR A 404 -9.05 -7.79 -5.26
N ALA A 405 -8.56 -7.43 -4.06
CA ALA A 405 -7.40 -6.54 -3.87
C ALA A 405 -6.05 -7.17 -4.30
N GLN A 406 -5.92 -7.46 -5.59
CA GLN A 406 -4.65 -7.66 -6.30
C GLN A 406 -4.61 -6.79 -7.57
N ALA A 407 -5.18 -5.58 -7.53
CA ALA A 407 -4.41 -4.47 -8.05
C ALA A 407 -3.09 -4.55 -7.29
N SER A 408 -2.00 -4.87 -7.99
CA SER A 408 -0.68 -5.13 -7.43
C SER A 408 -0.43 -4.29 -6.19
N LEU A 409 -0.61 -4.87 -4.99
CA LEU A 409 -0.13 -4.26 -3.74
C LEU A 409 1.40 -4.20 -3.74
N ALA A 410 2.08 -4.71 -4.78
CA ALA A 410 3.45 -4.33 -5.05
C ALA A 410 3.49 -2.81 -5.23
N ASN A 411 4.18 -2.14 -4.29
CA ASN A 411 4.25 -0.69 -4.08
C ASN A 411 3.15 -0.05 -3.20
N ALA A 412 2.30 -0.83 -2.52
CA ALA A 412 1.44 -0.30 -1.46
C ALA A 412 2.30 0.17 -0.28
N HIS A 413 2.23 1.46 0.02
CA HIS A 413 3.08 2.13 0.99
C HIS A 413 2.26 2.93 1.98
N HIS A 414 2.87 3.25 3.12
CA HIS A 414 2.22 4.09 4.13
C HIS A 414 2.20 5.56 3.70
N VAL A 415 0.99 6.13 3.57
CA VAL A 415 0.80 7.55 3.23
C VAL A 415 0.62 8.36 4.51
N TRP A 416 1.55 9.28 4.77
CA TRP A 416 1.46 10.23 5.88
C TRP A 416 2.25 11.51 5.57
N PRO A 417 1.74 12.71 5.90
CA PRO A 417 0.48 13.01 6.60
C PRO A 417 -0.77 12.70 5.75
N LEU A 418 -1.90 12.48 6.43
CA LEU A 418 -3.21 12.39 5.79
C LEU A 418 -3.79 13.80 5.66
N LEU A 419 -3.67 14.36 4.47
CA LEU A 419 -4.24 15.66 4.13
C LEU A 419 -5.57 15.43 3.42
N SER A 420 -6.65 15.90 4.03
CA SER A 420 -8.00 15.83 3.49
C SER A 420 -8.44 17.20 2.95
N PRO A 421 -9.59 17.31 2.25
CA PRO A 421 -10.16 18.61 1.87
C PRO A 421 -10.37 19.53 3.07
N GLU A 422 -10.63 18.97 4.26
CA GLU A 422 -10.75 19.74 5.51
C GLU A 422 -9.40 20.30 5.98
N SER A 423 -8.30 19.55 5.78
CA SER A 423 -6.93 20.05 6.01
C SER A 423 -6.61 21.22 5.09
N GLU A 424 -6.92 21.09 3.79
CA GLU A 424 -6.77 22.17 2.81
C GLU A 424 -7.60 23.39 3.20
N ALA A 425 -8.88 23.19 3.51
CA ALA A 425 -9.78 24.25 3.93
C ALA A 425 -9.32 24.96 5.20
N ALA A 426 -8.71 24.25 6.16
CA ALA A 426 -8.14 24.86 7.37
C ALA A 426 -6.99 25.82 7.04
N VAL A 427 -6.10 25.43 6.13
CA VAL A 427 -4.99 26.28 5.67
C VAL A 427 -5.52 27.47 4.86
N VAL A 428 -6.44 27.26 3.92
CA VAL A 428 -7.06 28.32 3.10
C VAL A 428 -7.79 29.33 3.98
N ARG A 429 -8.57 28.88 4.98
CA ARG A 429 -9.21 29.80 5.95
C ARG A 429 -8.19 30.66 6.68
N GLN A 430 -7.06 30.08 7.09
CA GLN A 430 -6.00 30.85 7.74
C GLN A 430 -5.29 31.81 6.79
N MET A 431 -5.13 31.47 5.50
CA MET A 431 -4.60 32.38 4.47
C MET A 431 -5.47 33.61 4.25
N HIS A 432 -6.78 33.50 4.48
CA HIS A 432 -7.71 34.62 4.44
C HIS A 432 -7.83 35.39 5.77
N SER A 433 -7.00 35.05 6.77
CA SER A 433 -6.90 35.73 8.06
C SER A 433 -5.48 36.27 8.29
N SER A 434 -5.17 36.75 9.50
CA SER A 434 -3.85 37.29 9.82
C SER A 434 -2.78 36.21 9.78
N LEU A 435 -1.74 36.44 8.97
CA LEU A 435 -0.54 35.59 8.94
C LEU A 435 0.57 36.08 9.89
N SER A 436 0.36 37.23 10.54
CA SER A 436 1.28 37.79 11.53
C SER A 436 0.54 38.02 12.85
N ILE A 437 0.50 36.95 13.66
CA ILE A 437 -0.10 36.97 14.99
C ILE A 437 1.03 37.13 16.02
N TYR A 438 0.91 38.13 16.90
CA TYR A 438 1.98 38.56 17.82
C TYR A 438 1.72 38.24 19.29
N ASN A 439 0.55 37.67 19.60
CA ASN A 439 0.05 37.44 20.95
C ASN A 439 -0.72 36.11 21.02
N ARG A 440 -1.33 35.78 22.16
CA ARG A 440 -2.22 34.62 22.27
C ARG A 440 -3.60 35.07 21.81
N SER A 441 -3.91 34.77 20.54
CA SER A 441 -5.21 35.01 19.93
C SER A 441 -5.43 34.07 18.75
N ASP A 442 -6.66 34.05 18.25
CA ASP A 442 -7.04 33.37 17.01
C ASP A 442 -6.62 31.89 17.02
N ILE A 443 -5.89 31.46 15.99
CA ILE A 443 -5.52 30.05 15.79
C ILE A 443 -4.58 29.51 16.86
N TYR A 444 -3.75 30.37 17.48
CA TYR A 444 -2.84 29.97 18.55
C TYR A 444 -3.60 29.68 19.84
N GLU A 445 -4.53 30.56 20.21
CA GLU A 445 -5.34 30.38 21.43
C GLU A 445 -6.18 29.11 21.34
N VAL A 446 -6.87 28.90 20.21
CA VAL A 446 -7.66 27.69 19.96
C VAL A 446 -6.82 26.42 20.11
N PHE A 447 -5.61 26.41 19.54
CA PHE A 447 -4.73 25.24 19.62
C PHE A 447 -4.22 25.01 21.04
N GLU A 448 -3.70 26.06 21.68
CA GLU A 448 -3.13 25.96 23.03
C GLU A 448 -4.20 25.56 24.05
N GLU A 449 -5.44 26.05 23.95
CA GLU A 449 -6.54 25.63 24.83
C GLU A 449 -6.91 24.15 24.67
N LYS A 450 -7.03 23.67 23.42
CA LYS A 450 -7.24 22.23 23.15
C LYS A 450 -6.09 21.40 23.73
N TRP A 451 -4.86 21.87 23.54
CA TRP A 451 -3.66 21.19 24.03
C TRP A 451 -3.62 21.09 25.57
N LEU A 452 -3.90 22.20 26.24
CA LEU A 452 -3.97 22.27 27.70
C LEU A 452 -5.04 21.35 28.27
N LYS A 453 -6.24 21.37 27.66
CA LYS A 453 -7.36 20.51 28.07
C LYS A 453 -7.01 19.03 27.92
N MET A 454 -6.36 18.65 26.81
CA MET A 454 -5.96 17.27 26.55
C MET A 454 -4.95 16.74 27.57
N HIS A 455 -3.98 17.57 27.97
CA HIS A 455 -2.89 17.14 28.86
C HIS A 455 -3.12 17.45 30.34
N GLY A 456 -4.15 18.23 30.68
CA GLY A 456 -4.42 18.68 32.04
C GLY A 456 -3.33 19.60 32.60
N LEU A 457 -2.75 20.46 31.74
CA LEU A 457 -1.67 21.39 32.09
C LEU A 457 -2.19 22.83 32.20
N LYS A 458 -1.40 23.71 32.80
CA LYS A 458 -1.76 25.14 32.98
C LYS A 458 -1.27 26.04 31.86
N HIS A 459 -0.09 25.77 31.32
CA HIS A 459 0.57 26.64 30.35
C HIS A 459 1.09 25.86 29.13
N ALA A 460 0.88 26.43 27.94
CA ALA A 460 1.33 25.88 26.67
C ALA A 460 1.82 27.01 25.77
N LEU A 461 2.94 26.79 25.08
CA LEU A 461 3.56 27.74 24.17
C LEU A 461 3.85 27.06 22.84
N VAL A 462 3.17 27.47 21.77
CA VAL A 462 3.51 27.03 20.41
C VAL A 462 4.75 27.73 19.88
N CYS A 463 5.65 26.97 19.28
CA CYS A 463 6.93 27.46 18.74
C CYS A 463 7.25 26.84 17.38
N SER A 464 8.34 27.29 16.75
CA SER A 464 8.67 26.94 15.36
C SER A 464 9.07 25.47 15.12
N SER A 465 9.47 24.73 16.16
CA SER A 465 9.76 23.29 16.07
C SER A 465 9.77 22.62 17.45
N GLY A 466 9.73 21.29 17.49
CA GLY A 466 9.93 20.53 18.74
C GLY A 466 11.32 20.74 19.36
N THR A 467 12.37 20.90 18.54
CA THR A 467 13.71 21.22 19.03
C THR A 467 13.75 22.57 19.75
N ILE A 468 12.97 23.54 19.28
CA ILE A 468 12.82 24.84 19.93
C ILE A 468 12.00 24.73 21.22
N ALA A 469 10.99 23.87 21.28
CA ALA A 469 10.29 23.58 22.54
C ALA A 469 11.25 23.01 23.59
N ILE A 470 12.15 22.11 23.20
CA ILE A 470 13.21 21.58 24.08
C ILE A 470 14.20 22.67 24.48
N LEU A 471 14.61 23.52 23.54
CA LEU A 471 15.48 24.67 23.84
C LEU A 471 14.82 25.63 24.84
N HIS A 472 13.50 25.86 24.75
CA HIS A 472 12.77 26.63 25.76
C HIS A 472 12.78 25.96 27.14
N MET A 473 12.73 24.63 27.23
CA MET A 473 12.89 23.92 28.51
C MET A 473 14.27 24.19 29.13
N PHE A 474 15.33 24.15 28.32
CA PHE A 474 16.70 24.41 28.79
C PHE A 474 16.90 25.86 29.22
N GLU A 475 16.35 26.84 28.50
CA GLU A 475 16.33 28.23 28.94
C GLU A 475 15.56 28.41 30.25
N ALA A 476 14.40 27.77 30.38
CA ALA A 476 13.56 27.88 31.56
C ALA A 476 14.22 27.30 32.82
N LEU A 477 15.13 26.31 32.66
CA LEU A 477 15.98 25.81 33.72
C LEU A 477 17.15 26.74 34.09
N ASP A 478 17.40 27.80 33.32
CA ASP A 478 18.51 28.74 33.52
C ASP A 478 19.88 28.04 33.48
N LEU A 479 20.05 27.07 32.57
CA LEU A 479 21.27 26.27 32.46
C LEU A 479 22.51 27.15 32.23
N ARG A 480 23.58 26.82 32.96
CA ARG A 480 24.87 27.49 32.89
C ARG A 480 25.91 26.58 32.22
N PRO A 481 26.99 27.15 31.65
CA PRO A 481 28.09 26.36 31.13
C PRO A 481 28.63 25.39 32.20
N GLY A 482 28.72 24.10 31.84
CA GLY A 482 29.15 23.04 32.73
C GLY A 482 28.07 22.37 33.57
N ASP A 483 26.82 22.85 33.54
CA ASP A 483 25.68 22.12 34.11
C ASP A 483 25.46 20.82 33.34
N GLU A 484 25.02 19.77 34.04
CA GLU A 484 24.80 18.45 33.48
C GLU A 484 23.31 18.15 33.31
N VAL A 485 22.94 17.53 32.19
CA VAL A 485 21.59 17.02 31.96
C VAL A 485 21.67 15.55 31.55
N LEU A 486 20.99 14.68 32.31
CA LEU A 486 20.92 13.26 31.99
C LEU A 486 20.03 13.08 30.75
N CYS A 487 20.51 12.34 29.76
CA CYS A 487 19.82 12.11 28.48
C CYS A 487 19.84 10.62 28.12
N PRO A 488 18.81 10.06 27.48
CA PRO A 488 18.93 8.73 26.86
C PRO A 488 20.04 8.76 25.80
N VAL A 489 20.90 7.75 25.80
CA VAL A 489 21.91 7.59 24.74
C VAL A 489 21.26 7.23 23.40
N TYR A 490 20.13 6.50 23.44
CA TYR A 490 19.34 6.11 22.28
C TYR A 490 18.11 7.02 22.14
N THR A 491 18.24 8.06 21.33
CA THR A 491 17.16 8.99 20.98
C THR A 491 17.50 9.74 19.69
N PHE A 492 16.58 10.56 19.18
CA PHE A 492 16.92 11.52 18.14
C PHE A 492 17.80 12.65 18.72
N PHE A 493 18.87 13.03 18.03
CA PHE A 493 19.88 13.96 18.55
C PHE A 493 19.32 15.29 19.07
N ALA A 494 18.17 15.73 18.53
CA ALA A 494 17.52 16.98 18.93
C ALA A 494 17.05 17.01 20.40
N THR A 495 16.94 15.85 21.06
CA THR A 495 16.68 15.79 22.50
C THR A 495 17.85 16.39 23.30
N ALA A 496 19.10 16.17 22.88
CA ALA A 496 20.30 16.56 23.63
C ALA A 496 21.11 17.69 22.97
N SER A 497 21.12 17.79 21.65
CA SER A 497 21.92 18.80 20.93
C SER A 497 21.66 20.26 21.31
N PRO A 498 20.43 20.69 21.71
CA PRO A 498 20.21 22.08 22.13
C PRO A 498 20.97 22.46 23.41
N LEU A 499 21.39 21.51 24.24
CA LEU A 499 22.25 21.76 25.41
C LEU A 499 23.56 22.48 25.02
N MET A 500 24.06 22.22 23.81
CA MET A 500 25.29 22.84 23.30
C MET A 500 25.15 24.36 23.16
N GLN A 501 23.93 24.90 23.06
CA GLN A 501 23.72 26.34 23.01
C GLN A 501 24.02 27.04 24.34
N TYR A 502 24.05 26.30 25.45
CA TYR A 502 24.28 26.78 26.81
C TYR A 502 25.65 26.38 27.39
N GLY A 503 26.46 25.63 26.64
CA GLY A 503 27.66 25.02 27.19
C GLY A 503 27.35 23.94 28.24
N ALA A 504 26.12 23.43 28.28
CA ALA A 504 25.72 22.35 29.17
C ALA A 504 26.19 20.99 28.64
N VAL A 505 26.39 20.03 29.55
CA VAL A 505 27.00 18.73 29.28
C VAL A 505 25.92 17.64 29.30
N PRO A 506 25.66 16.95 28.17
CA PRO A 506 24.80 15.77 28.19
C PRO A 506 25.52 14.59 28.84
N ILE A 507 24.91 14.04 29.88
CA ILE A 507 25.33 12.78 30.51
C ILE A 507 24.41 11.69 30.01
N PHE A 508 24.94 10.81 29.16
CA PHE A 508 24.14 9.77 28.53
C PHE A 508 23.85 8.62 29.50
N CYS A 509 22.64 8.10 29.42
CA CYS A 509 22.12 7.00 30.22
C CYS A 509 21.77 5.83 29.30
N ASP A 510 22.05 4.60 29.75
CA ASP A 510 21.67 3.39 29.02
C ASP A 510 20.14 3.20 28.99
N SER A 511 19.68 2.30 28.12
CA SER A 511 18.27 1.95 27.99
C SER A 511 17.91 0.64 28.70
N LEU A 512 16.61 0.40 28.81
CA LEU A 512 16.04 -0.93 28.99
C LEU A 512 16.00 -1.67 27.64
N GLU A 513 15.55 -2.92 27.66
CA GLU A 513 15.40 -3.74 26.45
C GLU A 513 14.37 -3.23 25.44
N ASP A 514 13.55 -2.24 25.81
CA ASP A 514 12.55 -1.59 24.96
C ASP A 514 13.07 -0.31 24.29
N GLY A 515 14.33 0.07 24.56
CA GLY A 515 14.99 1.26 24.04
C GLY A 515 14.69 2.56 24.79
N ASN A 516 13.80 2.55 25.80
CA ASN A 516 13.61 3.70 26.69
C ASN A 516 14.66 3.74 27.78
N ILE A 517 14.98 4.93 28.30
CA ILE A 517 15.95 5.14 29.39
C ILE A 517 15.67 4.22 30.59
N ASP A 518 16.72 3.60 31.14
CA ASP A 518 16.63 2.89 32.42
C ASP A 518 16.49 3.90 33.58
N PRO A 519 15.39 3.89 34.34
CA PRO A 519 15.19 4.81 35.47
C PRO A 519 16.31 4.75 36.53
N ASP A 520 17.00 3.62 36.67
CA ASP A 520 18.07 3.48 37.65
C ASP A 520 19.35 4.22 37.24
N GLU A 521 19.52 4.55 35.95
CA GLU A 521 20.64 5.37 35.47
C GLU A 521 20.64 6.77 36.09
N ILE A 522 19.47 7.29 36.47
CA ILE A 522 19.34 8.58 37.16
C ILE A 522 20.14 8.57 38.47
N LEU A 523 19.98 7.52 39.28
CA LEU A 523 20.67 7.40 40.56
C LEU A 523 22.15 7.09 40.38
N LYS A 524 22.51 6.34 39.32
CA LYS A 524 23.90 5.97 39.03
C LYS A 524 24.74 7.14 38.51
N ARG A 525 24.15 8.03 37.72
CA ARG A 525 24.88 9.05 36.95
C ARG A 525 24.71 10.48 37.44
N ALA A 526 23.69 10.77 38.26
CA ALA A 526 23.53 12.10 38.81
C ALA A 526 24.74 12.52 39.66
N THR A 527 25.14 13.78 39.49
CA THR A 527 26.21 14.44 40.24
C THR A 527 25.69 15.76 40.82
N SER A 528 26.52 16.48 41.59
CA SER A 528 26.19 17.83 42.07
C SER A 528 26.00 18.86 40.96
N LYS A 529 26.43 18.55 39.72
CA LYS A 529 26.22 19.40 38.54
C LYS A 529 24.95 19.07 37.79
N THR A 530 24.32 17.93 38.06
CA THR A 530 23.12 17.51 37.36
C THR A 530 21.94 18.40 37.73
N LYS A 531 21.28 18.98 36.72
CA LYS A 531 20.12 19.87 36.91
C LYS A 531 18.81 19.21 36.54
N ALA A 532 18.85 18.31 35.56
CA ALA A 532 17.66 17.63 35.08
C ALA A 532 17.99 16.28 34.44
N VAL A 533 16.96 15.46 34.30
CA VAL A 533 16.89 14.37 33.33
C VAL A 533 15.88 14.73 32.26
N ILE A 534 16.25 14.58 30.98
CA ILE A 534 15.31 14.60 29.87
C ILE A 534 15.07 13.17 29.40
N VAL A 535 13.80 12.79 29.25
CA VAL A 535 13.41 11.46 28.78
C VAL A 535 12.69 11.57 27.44
N THR A 536 12.91 10.60 26.56
CA THR A 536 12.18 10.52 25.29
C THR A 536 11.31 9.28 25.31
N HIS A 537 10.01 9.46 25.06
CA HIS A 537 9.08 8.33 24.88
C HIS A 537 9.28 7.70 23.51
N MET A 538 10.31 6.87 23.38
CA MET A 538 10.84 6.42 22.10
C MET A 538 9.80 5.63 21.31
N TRP A 539 9.71 5.94 20.01
CA TRP A 539 8.77 5.31 19.06
C TRP A 539 7.29 5.40 19.44
N GLY A 540 6.95 6.20 20.46
CA GLY A 540 5.61 6.35 21.01
C GLY A 540 5.34 5.47 22.23
N LEU A 541 6.32 4.68 22.69
CA LEU A 541 6.25 3.92 23.93
C LEU A 541 6.57 4.85 25.11
N PRO A 542 5.64 5.08 26.05
CA PRO A 542 5.93 5.83 27.26
C PRO A 542 7.08 5.22 28.07
N CYS A 543 7.92 6.08 28.66
CA CYS A 543 8.91 5.62 29.63
C CYS A 543 8.22 5.21 30.95
N ARG A 544 8.97 4.55 31.84
CA ARG A 544 8.50 4.21 33.20
C ARG A 544 8.44 5.45 34.10
N MET A 545 7.50 6.36 33.81
CA MET A 545 7.51 7.72 34.33
C MET A 545 7.42 7.83 35.84
N ARG A 546 6.67 6.93 36.50
CA ARG A 546 6.64 6.89 37.97
C ARG A 546 8.03 6.70 38.57
N GLN A 547 8.77 5.69 38.08
CA GLN A 547 10.13 5.39 38.56
C GLN A 547 11.10 6.55 38.25
N ILE A 548 11.00 7.14 37.05
CA ILE A 548 11.83 8.29 36.65
C ILE A 548 11.61 9.47 37.60
N VAL A 549 10.35 9.84 37.85
CA VAL A 549 10.00 10.96 38.74
C VAL A 549 10.44 10.68 40.17
N ASP A 550 10.21 9.47 40.67
CA ASP A 550 10.62 9.09 42.03
C ASP A 550 12.14 9.08 42.20
N ASN A 551 12.90 8.63 41.19
CA ASN A 551 14.35 8.65 41.22
C ASN A 551 14.93 10.07 41.08
N ALA A 552 14.36 10.90 40.20
CA ALA A 552 14.76 12.31 40.07
C ALA A 552 14.56 13.10 41.36
N ARG A 553 13.47 12.85 42.10
CA ARG A 553 13.22 13.45 43.41
C ARG A 553 14.27 13.07 44.46
N LYS A 554 14.76 11.83 44.46
CA LYS A 554 15.78 11.37 45.43
C LYS A 554 17.11 12.11 45.26
N VAL A 555 17.40 12.61 44.06
CA VAL A 555 18.65 13.33 43.75
C VAL A 555 18.43 14.82 43.46
N ASP A 556 17.23 15.33 43.74
CA ASP A 556 16.83 16.74 43.59
C ASP A 556 17.10 17.36 42.21
N ILE A 557 16.72 16.63 41.15
CA ILE A 557 16.81 17.14 39.76
C ILE A 557 15.42 17.24 39.11
N LYS A 558 15.32 18.07 38.08
CA LYS A 558 14.08 18.25 37.30
C LYS A 558 13.86 17.14 36.28
N VAL A 559 12.61 16.92 35.90
CA VAL A 559 12.22 15.94 34.87
C VAL A 559 11.67 16.69 33.66
N LEU A 560 12.26 16.46 32.49
CA LEU A 560 11.81 17.00 31.22
C LEU A 560 11.32 15.85 30.33
N GLU A 561 10.17 16.02 29.69
CA GLU A 561 9.62 15.01 28.77
C GLU A 561 9.73 15.47 27.31
N ASP A 562 10.50 14.74 26.49
CA ASP A 562 10.41 14.81 25.03
C ASP A 562 9.33 13.83 24.54
N CYS A 563 8.15 14.38 24.31
CA CYS A 563 6.96 13.66 23.87
C CYS A 563 6.81 13.69 22.34
N SER A 564 7.85 14.04 21.58
CA SER A 564 7.79 14.21 20.12
C SER A 564 7.31 12.96 19.36
N HIS A 565 7.42 11.76 19.95
CA HIS A 565 6.91 10.51 19.38
C HIS A 565 5.63 10.00 20.06
N ALA A 566 5.16 10.64 21.13
CA ALA A 566 4.20 10.08 22.06
C ALA A 566 2.93 10.92 22.23
N HIS A 567 2.45 11.53 21.14
CA HIS A 567 1.19 12.28 21.14
C HIS A 567 0.04 11.40 21.63
N GLY A 568 -0.63 11.84 22.69
CA GLY A 568 -1.76 11.13 23.27
C GLY A 568 -1.41 9.85 24.04
N ALA A 569 -0.14 9.48 24.21
CA ALA A 569 0.24 8.26 24.93
C ALA A 569 -0.09 8.37 26.43
N ILE A 570 -0.37 7.23 27.07
CA ILE A 570 -0.76 7.14 28.48
C ILE A 570 0.04 6.02 29.14
N VAL A 571 0.53 6.28 30.35
CA VAL A 571 1.21 5.30 31.21
C VAL A 571 0.75 5.46 32.64
N ASP A 572 0.55 4.37 33.36
CA ASP A 572 -0.03 4.34 34.71
C ASP A 572 -1.32 5.18 34.84
N GLY A 573 -2.14 5.18 33.78
CA GLY A 573 -3.39 5.95 33.70
C GLY A 573 -3.24 7.48 33.58
N ARG A 574 -2.03 8.00 33.35
CA ARG A 574 -1.76 9.43 33.16
C ARG A 574 -1.09 9.70 31.81
N ILE A 575 -1.58 10.72 31.11
CA ILE A 575 -1.08 11.13 29.80
C ILE A 575 0.38 11.60 29.91
N VAL A 576 1.21 11.21 28.95
CA VAL A 576 2.61 11.65 28.89
C VAL A 576 2.73 13.15 28.64
N GLY A 577 3.83 13.73 29.06
CA GLY A 577 4.06 15.18 29.07
C GLY A 577 3.40 15.92 30.23
N SER A 578 2.62 15.21 31.04
CA SER A 578 2.08 15.76 32.29
C SER A 578 2.85 15.32 33.53
N TRP A 579 3.84 14.43 33.41
CA TRP A 579 4.53 13.80 34.54
C TRP A 579 5.67 14.65 35.09
N GLY A 580 6.45 15.26 34.21
CA GLY A 580 7.62 16.07 34.54
C GLY A 580 7.30 17.51 34.90
N ASP A 581 8.36 18.30 35.04
CA ASP A 581 8.31 19.75 35.29
C ASP A 581 7.94 20.52 34.00
N MET A 582 8.42 20.05 32.86
CA MET A 582 8.13 20.58 31.53
C MET A 582 8.10 19.46 30.49
N ALA A 583 7.35 19.69 29.42
CA ALA A 583 7.27 18.75 28.31
C ALA A 583 7.31 19.47 26.96
N ALA A 584 7.83 18.78 25.96
CA ALA A 584 7.95 19.27 24.60
C ALA A 584 7.39 18.28 23.57
N TRP A 585 6.74 18.81 22.54
CA TRP A 585 6.27 18.04 21.40
C TRP A 585 6.75 18.67 20.10
N SER A 586 7.07 17.81 19.13
CA SER A 586 7.24 18.18 17.73
C SER A 586 5.92 18.04 16.99
N LEU A 587 5.61 19.01 16.13
CA LEU A 587 4.50 18.96 15.17
C LEU A 587 5.05 18.86 13.73
N GLN A 588 6.22 18.24 13.57
CA GLN A 588 6.81 18.00 12.25
C GLN A 588 5.92 17.06 11.42
N ALA A 589 5.99 17.15 10.09
CA ALA A 589 5.10 16.43 9.17
C ALA A 589 4.91 14.92 9.39
N LYS A 590 5.88 14.22 9.99
CA LYS A 590 5.78 12.77 10.27
C LYS A 590 5.15 12.45 11.63
N LYS A 591 4.89 13.44 12.47
CA LYS A 591 4.33 13.22 13.82
C LYS A 591 2.82 12.93 13.74
N ASN A 592 2.29 12.26 14.77
CA ASN A 592 0.87 11.87 14.82
C ASN A 592 -0.09 13.07 14.85
N VAL A 593 0.36 14.18 15.44
CA VAL A 593 -0.25 15.51 15.24
C VAL A 593 0.80 16.35 14.52
N MET A 594 0.43 16.95 13.39
CA MET A 594 1.40 17.65 12.53
C MET A 594 0.89 19.00 12.04
N GLY A 595 1.82 19.95 11.93
CA GLY A 595 1.64 21.26 11.31
C GLY A 595 2.68 21.53 10.23
N GLY A 596 3.33 20.49 9.72
CA GLY A 596 4.48 20.60 8.81
C GLY A 596 5.78 20.90 9.57
N GLN A 597 5.87 22.07 10.20
CA GLN A 597 6.94 22.50 11.11
C GLN A 597 6.36 23.37 12.23
N ALA A 598 6.31 22.83 13.44
CA ALA A 598 5.99 23.54 14.68
C ALA A 598 6.37 22.67 15.89
N GLY A 599 6.21 23.21 17.09
CA GLY A 599 6.35 22.48 18.35
C GLY A 599 5.54 23.12 19.46
N VAL A 600 5.48 22.46 20.59
CA VAL A 600 4.76 22.91 21.78
C VAL A 600 5.62 22.66 22.99
N LEU A 601 5.84 23.68 23.82
CA LEU A 601 6.26 23.50 25.22
C LEU A 601 5.02 23.57 26.11
N ALA A 602 4.92 22.72 27.12
CA ALA A 602 3.89 22.84 28.15
C ALA A 602 4.44 22.59 29.56
N THR A 603 3.81 23.22 30.56
CA THR A 603 4.21 23.11 31.97
C THR A 603 3.09 23.54 32.91
N ASN A 604 3.19 23.14 34.18
CA ASN A 604 2.36 23.67 35.26
C ASN A 604 2.99 24.87 35.99
N SER A 605 4.26 25.18 35.72
CA SER A 605 4.99 26.25 36.38
C SER A 605 4.85 27.57 35.62
N THR A 606 4.34 28.60 36.29
CA THR A 606 4.26 29.96 35.73
C THR A 606 5.64 30.58 35.53
N ASP A 607 6.64 30.25 36.36
CA ASP A 607 8.01 30.76 36.19
C ASP A 607 8.67 30.18 34.93
N TYR A 608 8.58 28.86 34.73
CA TYR A 608 9.12 28.21 33.54
C TYR A 608 8.43 28.71 32.26
N TYR A 609 7.11 28.86 32.30
CA TYR A 609 6.37 29.43 31.17
C TYR A 609 6.78 30.88 30.87
N SER A 610 6.94 31.72 31.89
CA SER A 610 7.35 33.12 31.74
C SER A 610 8.75 33.24 31.12
N ARG A 611 9.69 32.38 31.51
CA ARG A 611 11.04 32.30 30.92
C ARG A 611 10.98 31.84 29.46
N ALA A 612 10.20 30.79 29.17
CA ALA A 612 10.02 30.28 27.80
C ALA A 612 9.40 31.33 26.86
N ILE A 613 8.38 32.07 27.31
CA ILE A 613 7.80 33.17 26.53
C ILE A 613 8.86 34.22 26.23
N LEU A 614 9.61 34.69 27.23
CA LEU A 614 10.61 35.74 27.01
C LEU A 614 11.76 35.27 26.12
N HIS A 615 12.05 33.97 26.08
CA HIS A 615 13.04 33.40 25.17
C HIS A 615 12.62 33.54 23.71
N GLY A 616 11.39 33.15 23.36
CA GLY A 616 10.95 33.04 21.96
C GLY A 616 10.04 34.16 21.47
N HIS A 617 9.53 35.00 22.37
CA HIS A 617 8.54 36.04 22.12
C HIS A 617 8.89 37.35 22.83
N PHE A 618 8.22 38.41 22.38
CA PHE A 618 8.40 39.78 22.89
C PHE A 618 7.13 40.59 22.61
N ASN A 619 7.12 41.83 23.08
CA ASN A 619 6.04 42.78 22.92
C ASN A 619 4.68 42.20 23.37
N LYS A 620 3.69 42.04 22.47
CA LYS A 620 2.30 41.76 22.85
C LYS A 620 2.13 40.44 23.62
N ARG A 621 2.68 39.31 23.15
CA ARG A 621 2.59 38.01 23.84
C ARG A 621 3.19 38.07 25.25
N ALA A 622 4.42 38.57 25.38
CA ALA A 622 5.10 38.66 26.67
C ALA A 622 4.39 39.65 27.63
N LYS A 623 3.82 40.75 27.10
CA LYS A 623 3.02 41.68 27.91
C LYS A 623 1.75 41.02 28.44
N GLN A 624 1.10 40.22 27.61
CA GLN A 624 -0.18 39.57 27.90
C GLN A 624 -0.03 38.45 28.93
N GLU A 625 0.99 37.61 28.80
CA GLU A 625 1.04 36.33 29.53
C GLU A 625 2.12 36.19 30.59
N VAL A 626 3.12 37.07 30.63
CA VAL A 626 4.00 37.13 31.80
C VAL A 626 3.25 37.89 32.92
N PRO A 627 3.08 37.32 34.13
CA PRO A 627 2.35 37.97 35.21
C PRO A 627 2.94 39.34 35.58
N GLN A 628 2.10 40.26 36.06
CA GLN A 628 2.54 41.63 36.38
C GLN A 628 3.58 41.68 37.50
N ASP A 629 3.46 40.78 38.47
CA ASP A 629 4.33 40.62 39.64
C ASP A 629 5.56 39.74 39.36
N HIS A 630 5.66 39.13 38.18
CA HIS A 630 6.80 38.28 37.84
C HIS A 630 8.09 39.12 37.68
N PRO A 631 9.23 38.74 38.28
CA PRO A 631 10.47 39.54 38.22
C PRO A 631 10.97 39.84 36.80
N LEU A 632 10.73 38.91 35.87
CA LEU A 632 11.12 39.05 34.46
C LEU A 632 10.14 39.91 33.63
N ARG A 633 9.00 40.33 34.20
CA ARG A 633 7.96 41.08 33.48
C ARG A 633 8.46 42.36 32.85
N LYS A 634 9.47 42.99 33.45
CA LYS A 634 10.13 44.21 32.95
C LYS A 634 10.73 44.06 31.55
N PHE A 635 11.04 42.83 31.11
CA PHE A 635 11.63 42.55 29.79
C PHE A 635 10.58 42.30 28.70
N TRP A 636 9.28 42.44 29.00
CA TRP A 636 8.21 42.09 28.06
C TRP A 636 8.35 42.73 26.67
N LEU A 637 8.89 43.95 26.56
CA LEU A 637 8.98 44.67 25.29
C LEU A 637 9.96 44.02 24.33
N THR A 638 11.13 43.61 24.83
CA THR A 638 12.25 43.07 24.03
C THR A 638 12.32 41.54 24.06
N GLY A 639 11.70 40.90 25.07
CA GLY A 639 12.05 39.53 25.42
C GLY A 639 13.55 39.41 25.71
N LEU A 640 14.10 38.26 25.37
CA LEU A 640 15.55 37.99 25.35
C LEU A 640 16.16 38.15 23.94
N GLY A 641 15.41 38.71 23.00
CA GLY A 641 15.91 39.12 21.67
C GLY A 641 15.75 38.10 20.54
N LEU A 642 15.18 36.91 20.79
CA LEU A 642 14.94 35.90 19.76
C LEU A 642 13.46 35.85 19.35
N ASN A 643 13.22 35.44 18.10
CA ASN A 643 11.89 35.19 17.56
C ASN A 643 11.79 33.72 17.16
N MET A 644 11.05 32.94 17.94
CA MET A 644 10.92 31.48 17.76
C MET A 644 9.47 31.03 17.56
N ARG A 645 8.62 31.96 17.12
CA ARG A 645 7.18 31.75 16.94
C ARG A 645 6.88 30.71 15.86
N ALA A 646 5.84 29.92 16.09
CA ALA A 646 5.24 29.09 15.04
C ALA A 646 4.67 29.97 13.91
N HIS A 647 4.47 29.40 12.72
CA HIS A 647 3.73 30.08 11.64
C HIS A 647 2.22 29.77 11.79
N PRO A 648 1.29 30.74 11.60
CA PRO A 648 -0.15 30.48 11.78
C PRO A 648 -0.70 29.35 10.90
N LEU A 649 -0.23 29.21 9.65
CA LEU A 649 -0.61 28.12 8.76
C LEU A 649 -0.24 26.73 9.32
N ALA A 650 0.91 26.62 9.98
CA ALA A 650 1.33 25.37 10.62
C ALA A 650 0.38 25.01 11.77
N ILE A 651 -0.03 26.01 12.56
CA ILE A 651 -0.95 25.79 13.68
C ILE A 651 -2.39 25.56 13.21
N ALA A 652 -2.80 26.15 12.09
CA ALA A 652 -4.09 25.84 11.46
C ALA A 652 -4.18 24.36 11.05
N LEU A 653 -3.14 23.83 10.43
CA LEU A 653 -3.05 22.41 10.08
C LEU A 653 -2.98 21.54 11.34
N ALA A 654 -2.16 21.90 12.33
CA ALA A 654 -2.04 21.15 13.58
C ALA A 654 -3.35 21.11 14.37
N ASN A 655 -4.14 22.19 14.37
CA ASN A 655 -5.47 22.22 14.97
C ASN A 655 -6.40 21.18 14.37
N GLN A 656 -6.45 21.10 13.03
CA GLN A 656 -7.28 20.13 12.33
C GLN A 656 -6.78 18.69 12.55
N GLN A 657 -5.46 18.47 12.55
CA GLN A 657 -4.86 17.15 12.81
C GLN A 657 -5.07 16.70 14.27
N LEU A 658 -5.09 17.63 15.22
CA LEU A 658 -5.40 17.33 16.62
C LEU A 658 -6.83 16.81 16.79
N ASP A 659 -7.79 17.34 16.03
CA ASP A 659 -9.18 16.87 16.05
C ASP A 659 -9.31 15.43 15.51
N LEU A 660 -8.41 15.01 14.62
CA LEU A 660 -8.37 13.64 14.08
C LEU A 660 -7.60 12.64 14.96
N LEU A 661 -6.80 13.12 15.92
CA LEU A 661 -5.94 12.27 16.75
C LEU A 661 -6.70 11.10 17.41
N PRO A 662 -7.89 11.29 18.04
CA PRO A 662 -8.59 10.18 18.68
C PRO A 662 -8.98 9.06 17.69
N VAL A 663 -9.37 9.41 16.47
CA VAL A 663 -9.76 8.44 15.44
C VAL A 663 -8.53 7.72 14.89
N HIS A 664 -7.47 8.47 14.56
CA HIS A 664 -6.21 7.89 14.10
C HIS A 664 -5.58 6.96 15.14
N ASP A 665 -5.61 7.36 16.42
CA ASP A 665 -5.11 6.55 17.53
C ASP A 665 -5.82 5.20 17.60
N GLN A 666 -7.15 5.16 17.45
CA GLN A 666 -7.92 3.91 17.47
C GLN A 666 -7.46 2.93 16.39
N TYR A 667 -7.30 3.40 15.15
CA TYR A 667 -6.79 2.58 14.05
C TYR A 667 -5.34 2.14 14.27
N ARG A 668 -4.49 3.04 14.75
CA ARG A 668 -3.10 2.72 15.10
C ARG A 668 -3.03 1.61 16.16
N GLN A 669 -3.82 1.69 17.23
CA GLN A 669 -3.90 0.62 18.24
C GLN A 669 -4.33 -0.71 17.62
N ARG A 670 -5.38 -0.68 16.81
CA ARG A 670 -5.95 -1.88 16.16
C ARG A 670 -4.93 -2.55 15.26
N TYR A 671 -4.27 -1.79 14.39
CA TYR A 671 -3.30 -2.33 13.45
C TYR A 671 -2.00 -2.76 14.13
N ALA A 672 -1.49 -2.00 15.09
CA ALA A 672 -0.33 -2.43 15.88
C ALA A 672 -0.62 -3.76 16.61
N SER A 673 -1.81 -3.92 17.20
CA SER A 673 -2.22 -5.16 17.84
C SER A 673 -2.33 -6.32 16.84
N TYR A 674 -2.89 -6.07 15.65
CA TYR A 674 -2.98 -7.07 14.58
C TYR A 674 -1.60 -7.51 14.08
N ILE A 675 -0.71 -6.55 13.84
CA ILE A 675 0.68 -6.80 13.42
C ILE A 675 1.41 -7.58 14.50
N ALA A 676 1.37 -7.13 15.76
CA ALA A 676 2.02 -7.81 16.88
C ALA A 676 1.54 -9.26 17.02
N LYS A 677 0.22 -9.50 16.98
CA LYS A 677 -0.34 -10.85 17.09
C LYS A 677 0.07 -11.73 15.91
N GLY A 678 0.05 -11.21 14.69
CA GLY A 678 0.42 -11.96 13.48
C GLY A 678 1.91 -12.31 13.45
N LEU A 679 2.77 -11.32 13.69
CA LEU A 679 4.21 -11.45 13.57
C LEU A 679 4.88 -12.12 14.77
N ALA A 680 4.24 -12.15 15.95
CA ALA A 680 4.72 -12.91 17.11
C ALA A 680 4.86 -14.42 16.85
N THR A 681 4.26 -14.93 15.77
CA THR A 681 4.43 -16.33 15.34
C THR A 681 5.78 -16.62 14.69
N ILE A 682 6.54 -15.59 14.33
CA ILE A 682 7.90 -15.71 13.76
C ILE A 682 8.90 -15.80 14.92
N PRO A 683 9.57 -16.94 15.14
CA PRO A 683 10.35 -17.17 16.37
C PRO A 683 11.48 -16.16 16.62
N PHE A 684 12.06 -15.62 15.55
CA PHE A 684 13.17 -14.66 15.60
C PHE A 684 12.75 -13.20 15.58
N LEU A 685 11.46 -12.90 15.75
CA LEU A 685 10.97 -11.53 15.91
C LEU A 685 10.33 -11.35 17.29
N LYS A 686 10.88 -10.41 18.08
CA LYS A 686 10.31 -9.98 19.36
C LYS A 686 9.47 -8.72 19.12
N MET A 687 8.18 -8.81 19.42
CA MET A 687 7.25 -7.69 19.28
C MET A 687 7.44 -6.66 20.40
N PRO A 688 7.14 -5.36 20.15
CA PRO A 688 7.07 -4.39 21.23
C PRO A 688 6.01 -4.80 22.24
N VAL A 689 6.29 -4.58 23.53
CA VAL A 689 5.35 -4.91 24.60
C VAL A 689 4.16 -3.96 24.52
N VAL A 690 3.02 -4.49 24.09
CA VAL A 690 1.73 -3.80 24.14
C VAL A 690 1.16 -3.99 25.55
N ASN A 691 1.79 -3.39 26.57
CA ASN A 691 1.26 -3.42 27.93
C ASN A 691 0.00 -2.55 27.97
N ASN A 692 -1.14 -3.18 27.69
CA ASN A 692 -2.46 -2.60 27.90
C ASN A 692 -2.95 -3.05 29.27
N ASN A 693 -2.35 -2.54 30.35
CA ASN A 693 -3.20 -2.28 31.52
C ASN A 693 -4.37 -1.42 31.02
N SER A 694 -5.58 -1.55 31.57
CA SER A 694 -6.80 -0.99 30.95
C SER A 694 -6.73 0.51 30.59
N ASN A 695 -5.77 1.24 31.16
CA ASN A 695 -5.60 2.68 30.99
C ASN A 695 -4.29 3.08 30.28
N ASP A 696 -3.39 2.16 29.92
CA ASP A 696 -2.14 2.48 29.24
C ASP A 696 -2.33 2.50 27.71
N LYS A 697 -1.61 3.40 27.03
CA LYS A 697 -1.74 3.60 25.59
C LYS A 697 -0.41 4.01 24.96
N HIS A 698 0.06 3.20 24.01
CA HIS A 698 1.21 3.52 23.16
C HIS A 698 0.79 4.49 22.04
N ALA A 699 1.59 5.49 21.64
CA ALA A 699 1.19 6.43 20.57
C ALA A 699 1.38 5.86 19.15
N TRP A 700 2.25 4.87 18.97
CA TRP A 700 2.52 4.21 17.69
C TRP A 700 2.97 5.20 16.61
N TYR A 701 3.96 6.03 16.95
CA TYR A 701 4.69 6.81 15.95
C TYR A 701 5.42 5.90 14.96
N ALA A 702 5.96 4.78 15.45
CA ALA A 702 6.39 3.67 14.62
C ALA A 702 6.14 2.34 15.35
N PHE A 703 6.03 1.25 14.60
CA PHE A 703 6.03 -0.10 15.16
C PHE A 703 7.45 -0.65 15.09
N VAL A 704 8.12 -0.72 16.24
CA VAL A 704 9.50 -1.21 16.33
C VAL A 704 9.51 -2.59 16.97
N MET A 705 9.95 -3.58 16.19
CA MET A 705 10.20 -4.94 16.64
C MET A 705 11.70 -5.21 16.71
N GLN A 706 12.10 -6.28 17.38
CA GLN A 706 13.51 -6.67 17.50
C GLN A 706 13.76 -8.02 16.82
N PHE A 707 14.85 -8.12 16.09
CA PHE A 707 15.35 -9.36 15.49
C PHE A 707 16.24 -10.11 16.49
N ASP A 708 15.84 -11.33 16.84
CA ASP A 708 16.58 -12.22 17.74
C ASP A 708 17.41 -13.22 16.92
N SER A 709 18.69 -12.89 16.74
CA SER A 709 19.62 -13.73 15.97
C SER A 709 19.82 -15.12 16.56
N SER A 710 19.62 -15.30 17.88
CA SER A 710 19.75 -16.61 18.53
C SER A 710 18.63 -17.58 18.14
N LYS A 711 17.48 -17.06 17.72
CA LYS A 711 16.33 -17.83 17.24
C LYS A 711 16.18 -17.83 15.72
N ALA A 712 17.04 -17.10 15.02
CA ALA A 712 17.02 -17.02 13.56
C ALA A 712 17.64 -18.28 12.94
N PRO A 713 17.22 -18.67 11.72
CA PRO A 713 17.93 -19.68 10.95
C PRO A 713 19.43 -19.34 10.81
N GLU A 714 20.29 -20.36 10.83
CA GLU A 714 21.73 -20.15 10.79
C GLU A 714 22.16 -19.33 9.56
N GLY A 715 22.96 -18.29 9.81
CA GLY A 715 23.43 -17.37 8.79
C GLY A 715 22.42 -16.30 8.36
N LEU A 716 21.18 -16.30 8.88
CA LEU A 716 20.22 -15.22 8.62
C LEU A 716 20.50 -14.01 9.52
N THR A 717 20.81 -12.88 8.92
CA THR A 717 20.94 -11.59 9.61
C THR A 717 19.66 -10.77 9.51
N ARG A 718 19.50 -9.80 10.43
CA ARG A 718 18.43 -8.79 10.37
C ARG A 718 18.42 -8.06 9.02
N ASP A 719 19.59 -7.63 8.56
CA ASP A 719 19.74 -6.85 7.34
C ASP A 719 19.36 -7.66 6.09
N GLU A 720 19.67 -8.95 6.05
CA GLU A 720 19.21 -9.85 4.99
C GLU A 720 17.69 -10.09 5.04
N PHE A 721 17.12 -10.25 6.23
CA PHE A 721 15.68 -10.41 6.38
C PHE A 721 14.91 -9.18 5.89
N VAL A 722 15.36 -7.97 6.26
CA VAL A 722 14.78 -6.70 5.77
C VAL A 722 14.97 -6.56 4.26
N ARG A 723 16.15 -6.91 3.73
CA ARG A 723 16.41 -6.85 2.29
C ARG A 723 15.50 -7.78 1.50
N GLU A 724 15.26 -9.00 1.97
CA GLU A 724 14.34 -9.93 1.32
C GLU A 724 12.91 -9.35 1.29
N LEU A 725 12.43 -8.76 2.40
CA LEU A 725 11.12 -8.13 2.48
C LEU A 725 10.94 -6.97 1.48
N VAL A 726 11.97 -6.14 1.33
CA VAL A 726 11.93 -4.93 0.49
C VAL A 726 12.29 -5.22 -0.96
N ASP A 727 13.49 -5.76 -1.22
CA ASP A 727 14.04 -5.86 -2.57
C ASP A 727 13.41 -7.00 -3.38
N VAL A 728 13.02 -8.09 -2.71
CA VAL A 728 12.46 -9.28 -3.37
C VAL A 728 10.93 -9.27 -3.33
N HIS A 729 10.35 -8.92 -2.18
CA HIS A 729 8.89 -8.97 -1.96
C HIS A 729 8.20 -7.59 -2.05
N GLY A 730 8.95 -6.52 -2.31
CA GLY A 730 8.40 -5.21 -2.69
C GLY A 730 7.72 -4.42 -1.57
N LEU A 731 7.86 -4.82 -0.30
CA LEU A 731 7.36 -4.03 0.82
C LEU A 731 8.11 -2.68 0.88
N GLN A 732 7.39 -1.64 1.24
CA GLN A 732 7.93 -0.30 1.40
C GLN A 732 8.06 0.04 2.90
N GLU A 733 8.88 1.02 3.25
CA GLU A 733 9.08 1.53 4.62
C GLU A 733 9.46 0.50 5.73
N VAL A 734 9.77 -0.74 5.38
CA VAL A 734 10.45 -1.68 6.28
C VAL A 734 11.90 -1.23 6.39
N ASP A 735 12.28 -0.75 7.57
CA ASP A 735 13.51 0.00 7.72
C ASP A 735 14.29 -0.44 8.96
N ILE A 736 15.60 -0.22 8.92
CA ILE A 736 16.47 -0.30 10.09
C ILE A 736 16.71 1.15 10.52
N PRO A 737 16.35 1.56 11.76
CA PRO A 737 16.34 2.97 12.17
C PRO A 737 17.75 3.57 12.37
N ARG A 738 18.60 3.59 11.32
CA ARG A 738 20.00 4.02 11.35
C ARG A 738 20.19 5.49 11.72
N SER A 739 19.23 6.35 11.38
CA SER A 739 19.26 7.78 11.72
C SER A 739 18.97 8.06 13.20
N THR A 740 18.48 7.05 13.94
CA THR A 740 18.27 7.08 15.39
C THR A 740 19.25 6.09 16.01
N GLY A 741 20.53 6.48 16.01
CA GLY A 741 21.62 5.70 16.61
C GLY A 741 21.97 6.19 18.02
N LEU A 742 23.03 5.62 18.58
CA LEU A 742 23.56 6.06 19.87
C LEU A 742 24.26 7.41 19.72
N LEU A 743 23.87 8.39 20.54
CA LEU A 743 24.34 9.77 20.41
C LEU A 743 25.80 9.95 20.84
N ASN A 744 26.30 9.11 21.75
CA ASN A 744 27.63 9.27 22.37
C ASN A 744 28.80 9.22 21.37
N GLU A 745 28.60 8.65 20.18
CA GLU A 745 29.63 8.57 19.14
C GLU A 745 29.58 9.72 18.13
N LEU A 746 28.49 10.50 18.08
CA LEU A 746 28.36 11.53 17.05
C LEU A 746 29.36 12.68 17.30
N PRO A 747 29.93 13.29 16.23
CA PRO A 747 30.95 14.33 16.36
C PRO A 747 30.55 15.51 17.26
N LEU A 748 29.28 15.90 17.26
CA LEU A 748 28.80 16.99 18.11
C LEU A 748 28.98 16.70 19.62
N PHE A 749 28.91 15.44 20.03
CA PHE A 749 29.02 15.04 21.44
C PHE A 749 30.43 14.60 21.83
N THR A 750 31.30 14.26 20.87
CA THR A 750 32.71 13.90 21.10
C THR A 750 33.67 15.09 20.88
N HIS A 751 33.30 16.06 20.05
CA HIS A 751 34.10 17.21 19.64
C HIS A 751 33.32 18.54 19.82
N SER A 752 32.49 18.63 20.86
CA SER A 752 31.61 19.79 21.12
C SER A 752 32.34 21.16 21.12
N HIS A 753 33.52 21.22 21.71
CA HIS A 753 34.36 22.42 21.76
C HIS A 753 34.81 22.94 20.38
N GLU A 754 34.96 22.06 19.39
CA GLU A 754 35.28 22.46 18.01
C GLU A 754 34.04 23.01 17.30
N ALA A 755 32.88 22.40 17.55
CA ALA A 755 31.61 22.82 16.95
C ALA A 755 31.10 24.16 17.51
N VAL A 756 31.41 24.47 18.77
CA VAL A 756 30.88 25.64 19.49
C VAL A 756 32.01 26.34 20.28
N PRO A 757 33.00 26.95 19.59
CA PRO A 757 34.21 27.48 20.22
C PRO A 757 33.98 28.66 21.18
N ARG A 758 32.78 29.26 21.19
CA ARG A 758 32.43 30.40 22.05
C ARG A 758 32.41 30.08 23.55
N PHE A 759 32.35 28.81 23.95
CA PHE A 759 32.53 28.42 25.36
C PHE A 759 33.93 27.82 25.63
N GLY A 760 34.90 28.11 24.76
CA GLY A 760 36.31 27.77 24.93
C GLY A 760 36.78 26.56 24.14
N ASN A 761 38.10 26.48 23.95
CA ASN A 761 38.76 25.48 23.09
C ASN A 761 39.06 24.15 23.80
N LYS A 762 38.51 23.92 25.00
CA LYS A 762 38.65 22.67 25.74
C LYS A 762 37.32 21.93 25.74
N ARG A 763 37.34 20.61 25.61
CA ARG A 763 36.15 19.77 25.73
C ARG A 763 35.48 19.96 27.10
N TRP A 764 34.16 20.22 27.12
CA TRP A 764 33.42 20.52 28.36
C TRP A 764 32.95 19.26 29.11
N GLY A 765 32.88 18.10 28.43
CA GLY A 765 32.50 16.82 29.02
C GLY A 765 33.50 15.70 28.69
N LYS A 766 33.40 14.56 29.37
CA LYS A 766 34.18 13.36 29.04
C LYS A 766 33.55 12.62 27.86
N ILE A 767 34.38 11.95 27.05
CA ILE A 767 33.86 10.98 26.06
C ILE A 767 33.25 9.83 26.85
N GLN A 768 32.05 9.42 26.44
CA GLN A 768 31.31 8.31 27.03
C GLN A 768 31.35 7.13 26.03
N PRO A 769 32.21 6.12 26.23
CA PRO A 769 32.35 5.02 25.29
C PRO A 769 31.09 4.15 25.23
N THR A 770 30.81 3.58 24.06
CA THR A 770 29.63 2.74 23.82
C THR A 770 29.56 1.50 24.70
N THR A 771 30.69 1.05 25.25
CA THR A 771 30.74 -0.03 26.24
C THR A 771 29.98 0.25 27.54
N GLU A 772 29.67 1.53 27.82
CA GLU A 772 28.82 1.91 28.96
C GLU A 772 27.31 1.72 28.68
N PHE A 773 26.92 1.45 27.43
CA PHE A 773 25.53 1.41 26.98
C PHE A 773 25.15 0.10 26.26
N PRO A 774 25.39 -1.07 26.88
CA PRO A 774 25.18 -2.36 26.24
C PRO A 774 23.72 -2.59 25.79
N ASN A 775 22.73 -2.14 26.57
CA ASN A 775 21.32 -2.39 26.26
C ASN A 775 20.86 -1.53 25.08
N ALA A 776 21.24 -0.25 25.05
CA ALA A 776 20.95 0.63 23.94
C ALA A 776 21.60 0.15 22.64
N LEU A 777 22.85 -0.30 22.71
CA LEU A 777 23.55 -0.88 21.56
C LEU A 777 22.83 -2.13 21.05
N GLN A 778 22.43 -3.03 21.96
CA GLN A 778 21.71 -4.24 21.60
C GLN A 778 20.36 -3.92 20.95
N PHE A 779 19.57 -3.00 21.53
CA PHE A 779 18.30 -2.57 20.94
C PHE A 779 18.50 -2.01 19.53
N TYR A 780 19.48 -1.12 19.34
CA TYR A 780 19.82 -0.55 18.04
C TYR A 780 20.23 -1.61 17.00
N GLN A 781 21.00 -2.62 17.41
CA GLN A 781 21.45 -3.71 16.54
C GLN A 781 20.33 -4.70 16.17
N CYS A 782 19.28 -4.79 16.98
CA CYS A 782 18.17 -5.70 16.73
C CYS A 782 16.94 -5.02 16.09
N ALA A 783 16.79 -3.71 16.19
CA ALA A 783 15.58 -3.00 15.79
C ALA A 783 15.25 -3.11 14.29
N ILE A 784 13.98 -3.41 13.99
CA ILE A 784 13.31 -3.28 12.68
C ILE A 784 12.08 -2.40 12.88
N LYS A 785 11.92 -1.40 12.02
CA LYS A 785 10.86 -0.39 12.09
C LYS A 785 9.86 -0.58 10.95
N LEU A 786 8.58 -0.51 11.31
CA LEU A 786 7.46 -0.38 10.37
C LEU A 786 6.69 0.93 10.65
N PRO A 787 6.05 1.51 9.63
CA PRO A 787 5.01 2.49 9.86
C PRO A 787 3.82 1.86 10.60
N VAL A 788 2.95 2.71 11.15
CA VAL A 788 1.66 2.29 11.69
C VAL A 788 0.57 3.08 10.98
N TRP A 789 -0.39 2.37 10.41
CA TRP A 789 -1.48 2.94 9.64
C TRP A 789 -2.59 3.50 10.54
N ALA A 790 -3.41 4.39 9.99
CA ALA A 790 -4.27 5.26 10.80
C ALA A 790 -5.72 5.37 10.28
N THR A 791 -6.10 4.65 9.23
CA THR A 791 -7.44 4.70 8.63
C THR A 791 -7.96 3.33 8.27
N GLU A 792 -9.29 3.15 8.18
CA GLU A 792 -9.88 1.86 7.77
C GLU A 792 -9.42 1.43 6.36
N SER A 793 -9.20 2.39 5.44
CA SER A 793 -8.69 2.13 4.08
C SER A 793 -7.31 1.47 4.06
N ASP A 794 -6.56 1.54 5.15
CA ASP A 794 -5.23 0.93 5.25
C ASP A 794 -5.28 -0.59 5.53
N LYS A 795 -6.44 -1.13 5.93
CA LYS A 795 -6.59 -2.54 6.33
C LYS A 795 -6.00 -3.53 5.30
N PRO A 796 -6.24 -3.41 3.99
CA PRO A 796 -5.66 -4.34 3.01
C PRO A 796 -4.13 -4.28 2.96
N ILE A 797 -3.54 -3.09 3.19
CA ILE A 797 -2.09 -2.89 3.22
C ILE A 797 -1.52 -3.57 4.46
N VAL A 798 -2.10 -3.34 5.63
CA VAL A 798 -1.67 -3.97 6.90
C VAL A 798 -1.71 -5.49 6.80
N GLU A 799 -2.80 -6.04 6.26
CA GLU A 799 -2.94 -7.49 6.05
C GLU A 799 -1.89 -8.03 5.06
N HIS A 800 -1.59 -7.28 4.00
CA HIS A 800 -0.54 -7.65 3.05
C HIS A 800 0.84 -7.69 3.71
N TYR A 801 1.20 -6.69 4.51
CA TYR A 801 2.49 -6.68 5.23
C TYR A 801 2.61 -7.89 6.15
N VAL A 802 1.59 -8.19 6.95
CA VAL A 802 1.61 -9.37 7.83
C VAL A 802 1.74 -10.67 7.04
N LYS A 803 0.96 -10.84 5.96
CA LYS A 803 1.03 -12.02 5.08
C LYS A 803 2.41 -12.19 4.46
N THR A 804 3.01 -11.10 3.96
CA THR A 804 4.34 -11.12 3.33
C THR A 804 5.43 -11.45 4.34
N PHE A 805 5.42 -10.84 5.53
CA PHE A 805 6.37 -11.19 6.60
C PHE A 805 6.32 -12.67 6.95
N LEU A 806 5.12 -13.24 7.08
CA LEU A 806 4.93 -14.67 7.38
C LEU A 806 5.44 -15.56 6.24
N ALA A 807 5.19 -15.18 4.98
CA ALA A 807 5.65 -15.91 3.81
C ALA A 807 7.18 -15.91 3.70
N VAL A 808 7.80 -14.72 3.82
CA VAL A 808 9.26 -14.54 3.77
C VAL A 808 9.94 -15.31 4.89
N SER A 809 9.43 -15.22 6.13
CA SER A 809 9.99 -15.96 7.25
C SER A 809 10.00 -17.48 7.02
N ARG A 810 8.89 -18.05 6.50
CA ARG A 810 8.80 -19.47 6.16
C ARG A 810 9.76 -19.85 5.04
N GLU A 811 9.82 -19.04 3.99
CA GLU A 811 10.70 -19.26 2.85
C GLU A 811 12.18 -19.28 3.26
N MET A 812 12.62 -18.27 4.02
CA MET A 812 14.01 -18.17 4.49
C MET A 812 14.37 -19.32 5.44
N THR A 813 13.44 -19.72 6.32
CA THR A 813 13.63 -20.88 7.20
C THR A 813 13.79 -22.18 6.41
N GLN A 814 12.98 -22.39 5.37
CA GLN A 814 13.10 -23.56 4.49
C GLN A 814 14.39 -23.55 3.67
N ARG A 815 14.80 -22.39 3.15
CA ARG A 815 16.08 -22.22 2.43
C ARG A 815 17.27 -22.60 3.33
N ALA A 816 17.24 -22.19 4.61
CA ALA A 816 18.28 -22.55 5.58
C ALA A 816 18.30 -24.06 5.91
N LEU A 817 17.14 -24.69 6.10
CA LEU A 817 17.05 -26.14 6.34
C LEU A 817 17.61 -26.96 5.15
N ARG A 818 17.36 -26.52 3.91
CA ARG A 818 17.91 -27.16 2.71
C ARG A 818 19.43 -27.05 2.59
N ARG A 819 20.03 -25.98 3.13
CA ARG A 819 21.50 -25.85 3.19
C ARG A 819 22.12 -26.79 4.22
N LYS A 820 21.44 -27.09 5.33
CA LYS A 820 21.91 -28.02 6.38
C LYS A 820 21.78 -29.49 6.00
N ASN A 821 20.73 -29.86 5.28
CA ASN A 821 20.51 -31.21 4.76
C ASN A 821 20.53 -31.18 3.23
N PRO A 822 21.71 -31.12 2.59
CA PRO A 822 21.80 -31.49 1.20
C PRO A 822 21.40 -32.97 1.15
N GLY A 823 20.21 -33.29 0.62
CA GLY A 823 19.82 -34.69 0.43
C GLY A 823 20.92 -35.46 -0.33
N PRO A 824 20.96 -36.80 -0.21
CA PRO A 824 21.98 -37.61 -0.87
C PRO A 824 21.90 -37.32 -2.38
N GLY A 825 23.00 -36.82 -2.95
CA GLY A 825 23.00 -36.18 -4.26
C GLY A 825 23.73 -34.85 -4.20
N SER A 826 25.07 -34.87 -4.20
CA SER A 826 25.86 -33.65 -4.35
C SER A 826 25.48 -32.93 -5.66
N ILE A 827 25.70 -31.61 -5.73
CA ILE A 827 25.47 -30.85 -6.97
C ILE A 827 26.24 -31.46 -8.15
N ASP A 828 27.40 -32.04 -7.90
CA ASP A 828 28.22 -32.73 -8.90
C ASP A 828 27.57 -34.02 -9.41
N GLU A 829 26.91 -34.81 -8.56
CA GLU A 829 26.14 -35.99 -8.98
C GLU A 829 24.94 -35.62 -9.85
N ARG A 830 24.31 -34.46 -9.61
CA ARG A 830 23.20 -33.95 -10.43
C ARG A 830 23.65 -33.35 -11.75
N ILE A 831 24.88 -32.85 -11.83
CA ILE A 831 25.49 -32.37 -13.07
C ILE A 831 25.95 -33.56 -13.92
N GLN A 832 26.52 -34.60 -13.32
CA GLN A 832 26.91 -35.84 -14.00
C GLN A 832 25.73 -36.69 -14.49
N ALA A 833 24.55 -36.59 -13.87
CA ALA A 833 23.33 -37.21 -14.38
C ALA A 833 22.62 -36.38 -15.47
N ARG A 834 23.07 -35.14 -15.72
CA ARG A 834 22.52 -34.22 -16.73
C ARG A 834 23.42 -34.07 -17.97
N LEU A 835 24.73 -34.24 -17.81
CA LEU A 835 25.68 -34.56 -18.88
C LEU A 835 25.41 -36.00 -19.35
#